data_AF-A0A813SM79-F1
#
_entry.id   AF-A0A813SM79-F1
#
_cell.length_a   1.000
_cell.length_b   1.000
_cell.length_c   1.000
_cell.angle_alpha   90.00
_cell.angle_beta   90.00
_cell.angle_gamma   90.00
#
_symmetry.space_group_name_H-M   'P 1'
#
loop_
_entity.id
_entity.type
_entity.pdbx_description
1 polymer ?
#
loop_
_entity_poly.entity_id
_entity_poly.type
_entity_poly.pdbx_seq_one_letter_code
_entity_poly.pdbx_strand_id
1 'polypeptide(L)'
;MQKLNSRYIWASICLFGTFLSTIAAVIVLSLIPVYLLEHSSSDGGSPDAVPSPKVMFSFASDLSPTDAAIFDSSTVVNTNTISRQLESTFQLPTKSLDVSSITPVNFMSDNNNNRRRRAISKSTAVGSSIDLVIQITINYLICRINDCKIHLHNRIIQVINSHRQKTFTVHLLFNNGVRLVSSVATCTAQSMIATGPSKYSRLRGKSCINSDVDICSNGRLPNLYDASIQDLQNGLAKGYFTSKDLVEAYIARINEVNLKGPALRAVIEISLVALDAARISDAMRTNGSILSPLHGIPILIKDNIATRPEDGMNTTAGSFALLGSITAGDATVARKLRDAGAILLGKTSLSEWANFRGSDVPNGWSARGGQATSAFYPQGDACGSSTGSGIAASIGLAAGTLGTETDGSIVCPSSRNNLVGIKPTVGLTSRHLVIPLSQAQDTIGPMCQSVADAAAILNIIAGRDNNDNYTFTQNETVPDYTQHLIKDGLKQAKIGVLRGLFTNATASEYPEYVISEFNRTIKDIFAKLGAIIIDPVLEKPETMLSSDDEFTVILFDFKYEINRYLSQLKNNNTVPRTLQELIDYNNKNADVELPPGRNSQDLFHRAQNTTDLTDSKYTNAKTNISRVKADAIDAIFKKYNLDALIAPTEGRSSQIAAIVGYPMITVPLGFLADTEVKTNVNTTLFQLPIYPAPNIPFGLAFIGQAYSESRLIELAYSYEQATQYRHKSKPFEAAIPKTQLSDILCRK
;
A
#
# COMPACT_ATOMS: atom_id res chain seq x y z
N MET A 1 -11.68 16.49 66.54
CA MET A 1 -11.72 16.34 65.08
C MET A 1 -10.59 15.38 64.67
N GLN A 2 -10.69 14.06 64.68
CA GLN A 2 -11.80 13.14 64.45
C GLN A 2 -12.56 13.42 63.15
N LYS A 3 -12.50 12.41 62.26
CA LYS A 3 -13.26 12.18 61.02
C LYS A 3 -12.93 13.09 59.83
N LEU A 4 -11.97 12.66 59.01
CA LEU A 4 -12.07 12.49 57.55
C LEU A 4 -10.68 12.15 56.97
N ASN A 5 -10.21 10.91 57.17
CA ASN A 5 -9.07 10.38 56.38
C ASN A 5 -8.94 8.83 56.47
N SER A 6 -10.04 8.10 56.25
CA SER A 6 -9.99 6.63 56.20
C SER A 6 -10.90 5.97 55.15
N ARG A 7 -11.41 6.73 54.17
CA ARG A 7 -12.29 6.19 53.11
C ARG A 7 -11.70 6.13 51.70
N TYR A 8 -10.47 6.62 51.49
CA TYR A 8 -9.82 6.57 50.16
C TYR A 8 -8.70 5.52 50.03
N ILE A 9 -8.30 4.85 51.12
CA ILE A 9 -7.23 3.83 51.07
C ILE A 9 -7.81 2.40 50.92
N TRP A 10 -9.06 2.17 51.32
CA TRP A 10 -9.72 0.86 51.20
C TRP A 10 -10.40 0.62 49.84
N ALA A 11 -10.73 1.67 49.07
CA ALA A 11 -11.30 1.52 47.73
C ALA A 11 -10.25 1.11 46.67
N SER A 12 -8.98 1.49 46.86
CA SER A 12 -7.89 1.18 45.93
C SER A 12 -7.32 -0.22 46.09
N ILE A 13 -7.48 -0.86 47.26
CA ILE A 13 -6.99 -2.23 47.52
C ILE A 13 -8.01 -3.29 47.07
N CYS A 14 -9.32 -2.99 47.14
CA CYS A 14 -10.35 -3.91 46.63
C CYS A 14 -10.44 -3.95 45.09
N LEU A 15 -10.17 -2.84 44.39
CA LEU A 15 -10.19 -2.78 42.91
C LEU A 15 -8.98 -3.46 42.25
N PHE A 16 -7.84 -3.56 42.95
CA PHE A 16 -6.65 -4.27 42.45
C PHE A 16 -6.75 -5.81 42.63
N GLY A 17 -7.41 -6.29 43.69
CA GLY A 17 -7.60 -7.72 43.96
C GLY A 17 -8.59 -8.42 43.03
N THR A 18 -9.61 -7.73 42.54
CA THR A 18 -10.59 -8.26 41.57
C THR A 18 -10.06 -8.25 40.12
N PHE A 19 -9.07 -7.42 39.80
CA PHE A 19 -8.48 -7.36 38.46
C PHE A 19 -7.47 -8.50 38.22
N LEU A 20 -6.70 -8.90 39.25
CA LEU A 20 -5.74 -10.01 39.17
C LEU A 20 -6.39 -11.40 39.20
N SER A 21 -7.53 -11.58 39.88
CA SER A 21 -8.25 -12.86 39.93
C SER A 21 -8.99 -13.18 38.61
N THR A 22 -9.37 -12.16 37.84
CA THR A 22 -10.02 -12.34 36.53
C THR A 22 -9.02 -12.66 35.41
N ILE A 23 -7.76 -12.19 35.53
CA ILE A 23 -6.68 -12.50 34.58
C ILE A 23 -6.11 -13.91 34.81
N ALA A 24 -6.05 -14.38 36.07
CA ALA A 24 -5.64 -15.76 36.38
C ALA A 24 -6.67 -16.81 35.93
N ALA A 25 -7.98 -16.48 35.90
CA ALA A 25 -9.03 -17.40 35.45
C ALA A 25 -9.13 -17.53 33.91
N VAL A 26 -8.64 -16.53 33.15
CA VAL A 26 -8.63 -16.56 31.66
C VAL A 26 -7.38 -17.23 31.10
N ILE A 27 -6.29 -17.31 31.87
CA ILE A 27 -5.01 -17.91 31.44
C ILE A 27 -4.93 -19.43 31.75
N VAL A 28 -5.79 -19.96 32.63
CA VAL A 28 -5.80 -21.40 32.99
C VAL A 28 -6.77 -22.24 32.12
N LEU A 29 -7.56 -21.61 31.25
CA LEU A 29 -8.55 -22.29 30.38
C LEU A 29 -8.16 -22.38 28.89
N SER A 30 -6.92 -22.05 28.53
CA SER A 30 -6.44 -22.04 27.13
C SER A 30 -5.22 -22.93 26.86
N LEU A 31 -4.89 -23.86 27.77
CA LEU A 31 -3.82 -24.84 27.58
C LEU A 31 -4.27 -26.27 27.92
N ILE A 32 -5.15 -26.86 27.08
CA ILE A 32 -5.36 -28.31 26.99
C ILE A 32 -5.71 -28.67 25.53
N PRO A 33 -4.83 -29.33 24.77
CA PRO A 33 -5.24 -30.10 23.61
C PRO A 33 -5.44 -31.57 24.02
N VAL A 34 -6.69 -32.04 24.04
CA VAL A 34 -7.01 -33.47 24.09
C VAL A 34 -7.06 -34.01 22.67
N TYR A 35 -6.09 -34.87 22.34
CA TYR A 35 -6.16 -35.78 21.20
C TYR A 35 -6.99 -37.01 21.59
N LEU A 36 -8.03 -37.30 20.82
CA LEU A 36 -8.68 -38.60 20.72
C LEU A 36 -8.86 -38.87 19.23
N LEU A 37 -8.15 -39.85 18.69
CA LEU A 37 -8.60 -40.64 17.53
C LEU A 37 -7.86 -41.98 17.52
N GLU A 38 -8.63 -42.99 17.17
CA GLU A 38 -8.45 -44.41 17.41
C GLU A 38 -7.36 -45.07 16.54
N HIS A 39 -6.82 -46.16 17.07
CA HIS A 39 -6.06 -47.15 16.31
C HIS A 39 -6.97 -47.95 15.36
N SER A 40 -6.56 -48.08 14.10
CA SER A 40 -6.77 -49.31 13.33
C SER A 40 -5.49 -49.69 12.61
N SER A 41 -4.95 -50.84 13.01
CA SER A 41 -3.78 -51.54 12.49
C SER A 41 -4.06 -52.29 11.18
N SER A 42 -3.10 -52.29 10.24
CA SER A 42 -2.77 -53.49 9.43
C SER A 42 -1.41 -53.34 8.74
N ASP A 43 -0.44 -54.10 9.26
CA ASP A 43 0.62 -54.90 8.63
C ASP A 43 1.43 -54.43 7.41
N GLY A 44 2.76 -54.54 7.55
CA GLY A 44 3.57 -55.35 6.61
C GLY A 44 4.91 -54.77 6.13
N GLY A 45 6.03 -55.27 6.67
CA GLY A 45 7.28 -55.52 5.92
C GLY A 45 8.50 -54.62 6.20
N SER A 46 9.53 -55.17 6.86
CA SER A 46 10.93 -54.68 6.88
C SER A 46 11.78 -55.43 5.82
N PRO A 47 13.12 -55.30 5.76
CA PRO A 47 14.04 -54.24 6.22
C PRO A 47 15.03 -53.79 5.12
N ASP A 48 15.74 -52.68 5.32
CA ASP A 48 17.17 -52.59 5.00
C ASP A 48 17.80 -51.46 5.82
N ALA A 49 19.02 -51.71 6.29
CA ALA A 49 19.64 -51.02 7.41
C ALA A 49 20.90 -50.23 7.00
N VAL A 50 21.29 -49.31 7.90
CA VAL A 50 22.63 -48.74 8.16
C VAL A 50 23.06 -47.51 7.32
N PRO A 51 23.79 -46.50 7.86
CA PRO A 51 23.96 -46.04 9.25
C PRO A 51 23.67 -44.53 9.48
N SER A 52 23.35 -44.22 10.74
CA SER A 52 23.34 -42.89 11.37
C SER A 52 24.74 -42.26 11.54
N PRO A 53 24.91 -40.95 11.34
CA PRO A 53 26.04 -40.21 11.90
C PRO A 53 25.71 -39.73 13.33
N LYS A 54 26.53 -40.17 14.28
CA LYS A 54 26.63 -39.60 15.63
C LYS A 54 27.23 -38.20 15.52
N VAL A 55 26.56 -37.20 16.08
CA VAL A 55 27.19 -35.91 16.42
C VAL A 55 27.24 -35.82 17.94
N MET A 56 28.46 -35.88 18.47
CA MET A 56 28.83 -35.58 19.85
C MET A 56 28.60 -34.10 20.12
N PHE A 57 27.81 -33.77 21.14
CA PHE A 57 27.85 -32.46 21.77
C PHE A 57 28.88 -32.48 22.89
N SER A 58 29.93 -31.68 22.71
CA SER A 58 30.89 -31.31 23.75
C SER A 58 30.25 -30.24 24.63
N PHE A 59 29.96 -30.60 25.88
CA PHE A 59 29.64 -29.65 26.95
C PHE A 59 30.92 -29.33 27.74
N ALA A 60 31.31 -28.06 27.75
CA ALA A 60 32.15 -27.45 28.78
C ALA A 60 31.28 -26.36 29.41
N SER A 61 30.65 -26.64 30.56
CA SER A 61 31.19 -26.46 31.93
C SER A 61 31.38 -25.00 32.29
N ASP A 62 30.37 -24.43 32.95
CA ASP A 62 30.54 -23.58 34.14
C ASP A 62 29.15 -23.22 34.68
N LEU A 63 28.74 -23.87 35.78
CA LEU A 63 27.87 -23.34 36.84
C LEU A 63 27.78 -24.40 37.96
N SER A 64 28.12 -23.98 39.19
CA SER A 64 28.16 -24.80 40.41
C SER A 64 26.77 -25.02 41.03
N PRO A 65 26.57 -26.09 41.84
CA PRO A 65 25.27 -26.57 42.30
C PRO A 65 24.88 -26.09 43.71
N THR A 66 23.56 -26.01 43.98
CA THR A 66 22.80 -26.12 45.26
C THR A 66 21.42 -25.49 45.00
N ASP A 67 20.24 -26.12 45.10
CA ASP A 67 19.79 -27.31 45.82
C ASP A 67 18.73 -28.06 45.00
N ALA A 68 18.84 -29.39 44.98
CA ALA A 68 17.79 -30.29 44.56
C ALA A 68 17.32 -31.09 45.78
N ALA A 69 16.01 -31.12 46.02
CA ALA A 69 15.25 -32.33 46.37
C ALA A 69 13.81 -31.96 46.76
N ILE A 70 12.83 -32.71 46.23
CA ILE A 70 11.80 -33.45 46.99
C ILE A 70 10.70 -33.99 46.03
N PHE A 71 10.72 -35.33 45.88
CA PHE A 71 9.66 -36.31 45.50
C PHE A 71 9.18 -36.31 44.04
N ASP A 72 9.48 -37.33 43.23
CA ASP A 72 9.15 -38.78 43.27
C ASP A 72 7.65 -39.09 43.13
N SER A 73 7.42 -39.82 42.05
CA SER A 73 6.23 -40.48 41.55
C SER A 73 5.68 -41.55 42.51
N SER A 74 4.38 -41.48 42.80
CA SER A 74 3.44 -42.63 42.85
C SER A 74 2.25 -42.34 43.78
N THR A 75 1.14 -41.87 43.24
CA THR A 75 -0.18 -42.22 43.79
C THR A 75 -1.26 -42.06 42.72
N VAL A 76 -1.83 -43.19 42.32
CA VAL A 76 -3.05 -43.28 41.50
C VAL A 76 -4.23 -43.04 42.44
N VAL A 77 -4.99 -41.95 42.23
CA VAL A 77 -6.31 -41.77 42.87
C VAL A 77 -7.35 -41.38 41.82
N ASN A 78 -8.17 -42.38 41.52
CA ASN A 78 -9.51 -42.46 40.93
C ASN A 78 -10.30 -41.13 40.75
N THR A 79 -10.63 -40.80 39.49
CA THR A 79 -11.34 -39.59 39.03
C THR A 79 -12.87 -39.58 39.22
N ASN A 80 -13.47 -40.55 39.90
CA ASN A 80 -14.93 -40.62 40.06
C ASN A 80 -15.51 -39.99 41.34
N THR A 81 -14.74 -39.20 42.10
CA THR A 81 -15.23 -38.55 43.34
C THR A 81 -15.30 -37.01 43.28
N ILE A 82 -15.03 -36.40 42.13
CA ILE A 82 -15.15 -34.93 41.93
C ILE A 82 -16.17 -34.66 40.81
N SER A 83 -17.36 -35.23 40.94
CA SER A 83 -18.55 -34.82 40.17
C SER A 83 -19.80 -34.72 41.05
N ARG A 84 -19.61 -34.58 42.37
CA ARG A 84 -20.72 -34.38 43.33
C ARG A 84 -20.49 -33.29 44.37
N GLN A 85 -19.46 -32.44 44.21
CA GLN A 85 -19.20 -31.33 45.15
C GLN A 85 -19.20 -29.93 44.54
N LEU A 86 -19.46 -29.78 43.23
CA LEU A 86 -19.54 -28.46 42.57
C LEU A 86 -20.97 -28.03 42.16
N GLU A 87 -22.00 -28.77 42.58
CA GLU A 87 -23.42 -28.38 42.40
C GLU A 87 -24.03 -27.63 43.60
N SER A 88 -23.24 -27.18 44.59
CA SER A 88 -23.78 -26.60 45.84
C SER A 88 -23.34 -25.17 46.18
N THR A 89 -22.82 -24.38 45.25
CA THR A 89 -22.52 -22.97 45.56
C THR A 89 -22.75 -22.07 44.36
N PHE A 90 -23.64 -21.09 44.53
CA PHE A 90 -24.03 -19.98 43.63
C PHE A 90 -25.32 -20.15 42.81
N GLN A 91 -26.43 -19.75 43.44
CA GLN A 91 -27.70 -19.40 42.79
C GLN A 91 -27.83 -17.87 42.57
N LEU A 92 -28.09 -17.47 41.31
CA LEU A 92 -28.93 -16.37 40.78
C LEU A 92 -28.63 -14.87 41.14
N PRO A 93 -29.09 -13.84 40.37
CA PRO A 93 -30.15 -13.87 39.34
C PRO A 93 -29.89 -13.11 38.01
N THR A 94 -30.63 -13.52 36.99
CA THR A 94 -30.91 -12.81 35.73
C THR A 94 -32.00 -11.74 35.93
N LYS A 95 -31.81 -10.52 35.41
CA LYS A 95 -32.90 -9.55 35.21
C LYS A 95 -32.74 -8.78 33.89
N SER A 96 -33.82 -8.86 33.11
CA SER A 96 -34.16 -8.11 31.91
C SER A 96 -34.39 -6.62 32.20
N LEU A 97 -33.95 -5.74 31.30
CA LEU A 97 -34.26 -4.30 31.32
C LEU A 97 -35.49 -4.02 30.43
N ASP A 98 -36.55 -3.55 31.08
CA ASP A 98 -37.81 -3.09 30.49
C ASP A 98 -37.79 -1.56 30.34
N VAL A 99 -38.36 -1.08 29.24
CA VAL A 99 -38.37 0.32 28.79
C VAL A 99 -39.76 0.90 29.03
N SER A 100 -39.98 1.53 30.18
CA SER A 100 -41.13 2.41 30.38
C SER A 100 -40.90 3.37 31.55
N SER A 101 -40.92 4.69 31.24
CA SER A 101 -41.25 5.85 32.11
C SER A 101 -40.32 7.06 31.91
N ILE A 102 -40.60 7.89 30.91
CA ILE A 102 -40.25 9.32 30.95
C ILE A 102 -41.49 10.12 30.55
N THR A 103 -42.14 10.73 31.53
CA THR A 103 -43.23 11.69 31.36
C THR A 103 -42.70 13.11 31.08
N PRO A 104 -43.37 13.92 30.23
CA PRO A 104 -42.92 15.25 29.83
C PRO A 104 -43.38 16.35 30.79
N VAL A 105 -42.54 17.35 31.03
CA VAL A 105 -42.90 18.57 31.79
C VAL A 105 -43.19 19.70 30.81
N ASN A 106 -44.43 20.19 30.83
CA ASN A 106 -44.91 21.39 30.14
C ASN A 106 -44.43 22.65 30.87
N PHE A 107 -44.02 23.68 30.11
CA PHE A 107 -43.81 25.03 30.62
C PHE A 107 -45.09 25.87 30.48
N MET A 108 -45.60 26.35 31.62
CA MET A 108 -46.59 27.43 31.71
C MET A 108 -45.87 28.79 31.83
N SER A 109 -46.49 29.82 31.24
CA SER A 109 -46.07 31.22 31.24
C SER A 109 -46.27 31.89 32.60
N ASP A 110 -45.39 32.84 32.96
CA ASP A 110 -45.87 34.06 33.62
C ASP A 110 -44.92 35.29 33.52
N ASN A 111 -45.55 36.46 33.46
CA ASN A 111 -45.01 37.81 33.25
C ASN A 111 -44.47 38.48 34.54
N ASN A 112 -43.41 39.29 34.45
CA ASN A 112 -43.38 40.75 34.77
C ASN A 112 -42.01 41.34 35.22
N ASN A 113 -41.55 42.32 34.44
CA ASN A 113 -40.94 43.64 34.76
C ASN A 113 -40.21 43.90 36.11
N ASN A 114 -38.93 44.36 36.04
CA ASN A 114 -38.57 45.80 36.21
C ASN A 114 -37.05 46.12 36.32
N ARG A 115 -36.64 47.15 35.53
CA ARG A 115 -35.78 48.33 35.88
C ARG A 115 -34.24 48.27 36.07
N ARG A 116 -33.51 48.90 35.12
CA ARG A 116 -32.61 50.13 35.20
C ARG A 116 -31.41 49.98 34.23
N ARG A 117 -31.33 50.67 33.07
CA ARG A 117 -31.03 52.10 32.73
C ARG A 117 -29.53 52.43 32.50
N ARG A 118 -29.18 52.70 31.22
CA ARG A 118 -28.36 53.81 30.62
C ARG A 118 -27.45 53.26 29.47
N ALA A 119 -27.19 53.91 28.32
CA ALA A 119 -27.80 55.00 27.55
C ALA A 119 -27.04 55.16 26.19
N ILE A 120 -27.78 55.19 25.06
CA ILE A 120 -27.72 56.11 23.88
C ILE A 120 -26.45 56.08 22.96
N SER A 121 -26.46 55.99 21.62
CA SER A 121 -27.26 56.63 20.51
C SER A 121 -27.44 55.66 19.30
N LYS A 122 -28.58 55.51 18.57
CA LYS A 122 -29.47 56.36 17.71
C LYS A 122 -29.05 56.49 16.21
N SER A 123 -29.65 55.65 15.34
CA SER A 123 -30.42 56.00 14.11
C SER A 123 -31.17 54.75 13.55
N THR A 124 -32.47 54.59 13.83
CA THR A 124 -33.67 54.66 12.92
C THR A 124 -33.60 53.80 11.64
N ALA A 125 -34.16 52.57 11.59
CA ALA A 125 -35.58 52.14 11.41
C ALA A 125 -35.88 51.83 9.91
N VAL A 126 -36.53 50.75 9.42
CA VAL A 126 -37.61 49.85 9.89
C VAL A 126 -37.52 48.53 9.09
N GLY A 127 -37.84 47.38 9.70
CA GLY A 127 -38.14 46.13 8.98
C GLY A 127 -37.89 44.87 9.82
N SER A 128 -38.92 44.35 10.47
CA SER A 128 -38.90 43.27 11.46
C SER A 128 -38.49 41.90 10.92
N SER A 129 -37.35 41.38 11.41
CA SER A 129 -37.00 39.95 11.43
C SER A 129 -36.81 39.53 12.90
N ILE A 130 -37.39 38.40 13.30
CA ILE A 130 -37.21 37.83 14.64
C ILE A 130 -35.88 37.08 14.66
N ASP A 131 -34.88 37.62 15.37
CA ASP A 131 -33.60 36.95 15.61
C ASP A 131 -33.73 35.96 16.77
N LEU A 132 -33.45 34.68 16.51
CA LEU A 132 -33.33 33.64 17.53
C LEU A 132 -31.83 33.40 17.79
N VAL A 133 -31.32 33.88 18.93
CA VAL A 133 -29.95 33.62 19.38
C VAL A 133 -29.94 32.37 20.25
N ILE A 134 -29.32 31.28 19.77
CA ILE A 134 -29.08 30.08 20.58
C ILE A 134 -27.63 30.10 21.06
N GLN A 135 -27.43 30.15 22.37
CA GLN A 135 -26.11 30.10 23.01
C GLN A 135 -25.95 28.74 23.70
N ILE A 136 -24.99 27.92 23.25
CA ILE A 136 -24.69 26.60 23.83
C ILE A 136 -23.31 26.65 24.49
N THR A 137 -23.27 26.42 25.79
CA THR A 137 -22.03 26.24 26.57
C THR A 137 -21.75 24.73 26.68
N ILE A 138 -20.60 24.27 26.18
CA ILE A 138 -20.16 22.87 26.31
C ILE A 138 -19.17 22.78 27.48
N ASN A 139 -19.57 22.09 28.55
CA ASN A 139 -18.67 21.67 29.62
C ASN A 139 -18.06 20.29 29.27
N TYR A 140 -16.77 20.15 29.56
CA TYR A 140 -15.90 19.01 29.25
C TYR A 140 -16.48 17.64 29.66
N LEU A 141 -16.71 16.77 28.67
CA LEU A 141 -16.67 15.31 28.83
C LEU A 141 -16.19 14.68 27.50
N ILE A 142 -15.18 13.82 27.59
CA ILE A 142 -14.46 13.21 26.45
C ILE A 142 -15.42 12.33 25.63
N CYS A 143 -15.70 12.71 24.37
CA CYS A 143 -16.40 11.88 23.40
C CYS A 143 -15.92 12.17 21.96
N ARG A 144 -15.89 11.16 21.09
CA ARG A 144 -15.25 11.16 19.75
C ARG A 144 -15.84 12.23 18.81
N ILE A 145 -14.95 12.93 18.09
CA ILE A 145 -15.22 14.09 17.22
C ILE A 145 -16.24 13.82 16.10
N ASN A 146 -16.40 12.56 15.66
CA ASN A 146 -17.33 12.22 14.56
C ASN A 146 -18.80 12.19 14.99
N ASP A 147 -19.09 11.81 16.24
CA ASP A 147 -20.48 11.67 16.70
C ASP A 147 -21.14 13.04 16.94
N CYS A 148 -20.38 14.04 17.40
CA CYS A 148 -20.86 15.41 17.57
C CYS A 148 -21.21 16.09 16.23
N LYS A 149 -20.45 15.84 15.15
CA LYS A 149 -20.73 16.44 13.83
C LYS A 149 -22.04 15.90 13.23
N ILE A 150 -22.30 14.60 13.38
CA ILE A 150 -23.50 13.96 12.84
C ILE A 150 -24.75 14.38 13.61
N HIS A 151 -24.67 14.46 14.95
CA HIS A 151 -25.79 14.91 15.78
C HIS A 151 -26.15 16.38 15.56
N LEU A 152 -25.16 17.25 15.37
CA LEU A 152 -25.38 18.67 15.09
C LEU A 152 -26.00 18.88 13.70
N HIS A 153 -25.54 18.15 12.69
CA HIS A 153 -26.08 18.20 11.33
C HIS A 153 -27.54 17.74 11.27
N ASN A 154 -27.87 16.65 11.96
CA ASN A 154 -29.23 16.10 11.99
C ASN A 154 -30.22 17.00 12.76
N ARG A 155 -29.79 17.66 13.84
CA ARG A 155 -30.64 18.63 14.57
C ARG A 155 -30.90 19.90 13.75
N ILE A 156 -29.91 20.40 13.00
CA ILE A 156 -30.10 21.56 12.12
C ILE A 156 -31.09 21.22 10.99
N ILE A 157 -30.98 20.03 10.39
CA ILE A 157 -31.91 19.56 9.35
C ILE A 157 -33.33 19.37 9.91
N GLN A 158 -33.50 18.86 11.13
CA GLN A 158 -34.82 18.75 11.76
C GLN A 158 -35.47 20.12 12.03
N VAL A 159 -34.69 21.13 12.44
CA VAL A 159 -35.20 22.50 12.63
C VAL A 159 -35.59 23.13 11.29
N ILE A 160 -34.77 22.98 10.24
CA ILE A 160 -35.06 23.50 8.89
C ILE A 160 -36.30 22.84 8.29
N ASN A 161 -36.47 21.52 8.45
CA ASN A 161 -37.62 20.80 7.88
C ASN A 161 -38.95 21.08 8.60
N SER A 162 -38.91 21.62 9.82
CA SER A 162 -40.13 21.97 10.58
C SER A 162 -40.75 23.31 10.19
N HIS A 163 -40.08 24.13 9.37
CA HIS A 163 -40.54 25.46 8.98
C HIS A 163 -40.52 25.63 7.46
N ARG A 164 -41.59 25.19 6.78
CA ARG A 164 -41.79 25.48 5.35
C ARG A 164 -42.08 26.98 5.18
N GLN A 165 -41.26 27.63 4.36
CA GLN A 165 -41.25 29.05 4.01
C GLN A 165 -40.67 30.00 5.06
N LYS A 166 -39.33 30.12 5.09
CA LYS A 166 -38.57 31.34 5.43
C LYS A 166 -37.08 31.15 5.09
N THR A 167 -36.41 32.24 4.74
CA THR A 167 -34.96 32.31 4.49
C THR A 167 -34.23 32.34 5.84
N PHE A 168 -33.14 31.57 5.99
CA PHE A 168 -32.33 31.54 7.22
C PHE A 168 -30.90 31.99 6.93
N THR A 169 -30.31 32.77 7.84
CA THR A 169 -28.87 33.09 7.85
C THR A 169 -28.25 32.45 9.09
N VAL A 170 -27.26 31.59 8.91
CA VAL A 170 -26.56 30.90 10.01
C VAL A 170 -25.22 31.57 10.24
N HIS A 171 -25.01 32.15 11.43
CA HIS A 171 -23.71 32.67 11.86
C HIS A 171 -22.98 31.63 12.70
N LEU A 172 -21.88 31.09 12.20
CA LEU A 172 -20.94 30.28 12.98
C LEU A 172 -19.81 31.19 13.47
N LEU A 173 -19.81 31.50 14.77
CA LEU A 173 -18.71 32.22 15.41
C LEU A 173 -17.62 31.23 15.82
N PHE A 174 -16.49 31.27 15.13
CA PHE A 174 -15.26 30.63 15.58
C PHE A 174 -14.44 31.65 16.35
N ASN A 175 -14.20 31.40 17.63
CA ASN A 175 -13.20 32.15 18.40
C ASN A 175 -11.82 31.70 17.92
N ASN A 176 -11.30 32.37 16.90
CA ASN A 176 -9.89 32.73 16.68
C ASN A 176 -9.78 33.32 15.26
N GLY A 177 -9.48 34.62 15.20
CA GLY A 177 -9.68 35.44 14.02
C GLY A 177 -8.83 35.08 12.80
N VAL A 178 -9.46 35.11 11.61
CA VAL A 178 -9.00 35.65 10.31
C VAL A 178 -10.24 35.71 9.36
N ARG A 179 -10.21 36.64 8.40
CA ARG A 179 -11.29 37.25 7.58
C ARG A 179 -12.28 36.32 6.83
N LEU A 180 -13.52 36.82 6.72
CA LEU A 180 -14.65 36.32 5.92
C LEU A 180 -14.49 36.59 4.41
N VAL A 181 -14.80 35.58 3.58
CA VAL A 181 -15.29 35.74 2.20
C VAL A 181 -16.77 35.32 2.22
N SER A 182 -17.69 36.22 1.87
CA SER A 182 -19.11 35.93 1.80
C SER A 182 -19.48 35.35 0.42
N SER A 183 -20.07 34.16 0.37
CA SER A 183 -20.89 33.73 -0.77
C SER A 183 -22.36 33.74 -0.36
N VAL A 184 -23.19 34.45 -1.12
CA VAL A 184 -24.66 34.44 -0.97
C VAL A 184 -25.21 33.50 -2.02
N ALA A 185 -25.87 32.41 -1.60
CA ALA A 185 -26.64 31.55 -2.48
C ALA A 185 -28.11 31.98 -2.43
N THR A 186 -28.58 32.67 -3.47
CA THR A 186 -30.00 33.01 -3.65
C THR A 186 -30.65 31.92 -4.51
N CYS A 187 -31.61 31.20 -3.94
CA CYS A 187 -32.44 30.25 -4.69
C CYS A 187 -33.85 30.85 -4.82
N THR A 188 -34.19 31.40 -5.99
CA THR A 188 -35.55 31.88 -6.28
C THR A 188 -36.35 30.77 -6.94
N ALA A 189 -37.38 30.28 -6.26
CA ALA A 189 -38.43 29.45 -6.84
C ALA A 189 -39.41 30.36 -7.60
N GLN A 190 -39.47 30.25 -8.93
CA GLN A 190 -40.44 30.97 -9.74
C GLN A 190 -41.68 30.08 -9.96
N SER A 191 -42.80 30.50 -9.38
CA SER A 191 -44.12 29.88 -9.56
C SER A 191 -44.70 30.23 -10.93
N MET A 192 -45.17 29.22 -11.65
CA MET A 192 -45.99 29.39 -12.86
C MET A 192 -47.30 30.10 -12.50
N ILE A 193 -47.62 31.18 -13.22
CA ILE A 193 -48.98 31.68 -13.38
C ILE A 193 -49.27 31.65 -14.88
N ALA A 194 -50.30 30.89 -15.24
CA ALA A 194 -50.80 30.77 -16.59
C ALA A 194 -51.75 31.93 -16.91
N THR A 195 -51.51 32.65 -18.02
CA THR A 195 -52.53 33.42 -18.75
C THR A 195 -52.16 33.51 -20.23
N GLY A 196 -53.06 33.03 -21.12
CA GLY A 196 -53.16 33.51 -22.51
C GLY A 196 -52.74 32.53 -23.63
N PRO A 197 -53.61 32.24 -24.62
CA PRO A 197 -53.32 31.31 -25.71
C PRO A 197 -52.73 32.06 -26.91
N SER A 198 -51.64 31.56 -27.51
CA SER A 198 -51.50 31.46 -28.97
C SER A 198 -50.13 30.92 -29.42
N LYS A 199 -50.20 30.15 -30.51
CA LYS A 199 -49.15 29.79 -31.50
C LYS A 199 -48.16 28.65 -31.16
N TYR A 200 -48.44 27.51 -31.82
CA TYR A 200 -47.55 26.69 -32.67
C TYR A 200 -46.06 26.61 -32.26
N SER A 201 -45.36 25.48 -32.22
CA SER A 201 -45.61 24.10 -32.69
C SER A 201 -44.31 23.32 -32.49
N ARG A 202 -44.41 22.00 -32.29
CA ARG A 202 -43.37 20.96 -32.53
C ARG A 202 -42.00 21.16 -31.85
N LEU A 203 -41.90 20.63 -30.64
CA LEU A 203 -40.75 19.79 -30.24
C LEU A 203 -41.32 18.53 -29.56
N ARG A 204 -41.74 17.55 -30.38
CA ARG A 204 -41.92 16.17 -29.92
C ARG A 204 -40.55 15.48 -29.95
N GLY A 205 -40.18 14.85 -28.85
CA GLY A 205 -39.23 13.74 -28.86
C GLY A 205 -37.82 14.03 -28.37
N LYS A 206 -37.65 14.45 -27.11
CA LYS A 206 -36.58 13.88 -26.29
C LYS A 206 -37.26 13.17 -25.13
N SER A 207 -37.38 11.85 -25.29
CA SER A 207 -37.65 10.96 -24.17
C SER A 207 -36.64 11.29 -23.07
N CYS A 208 -37.11 11.70 -21.91
CA CYS A 208 -36.34 11.59 -20.68
C CYS A 208 -36.17 10.09 -20.43
N ILE A 209 -35.17 9.48 -21.06
CA ILE A 209 -34.67 8.19 -20.63
C ILE A 209 -34.28 8.39 -19.17
N ASN A 210 -34.83 7.59 -18.26
CA ASN A 210 -34.31 7.46 -16.89
C ASN A 210 -32.83 7.08 -17.01
N SER A 211 -31.93 8.07 -17.02
CA SER A 211 -30.50 7.92 -17.29
C SER A 211 -29.85 6.94 -16.33
N ASP A 212 -30.32 6.94 -15.08
CA ASP A 212 -29.69 6.20 -13.99
C ASP A 212 -30.02 4.70 -14.06
N VAL A 213 -31.24 4.35 -14.49
CA VAL A 213 -31.65 2.95 -14.70
C VAL A 213 -30.98 2.36 -15.95
N ASP A 214 -30.72 3.18 -16.98
CA ASP A 214 -30.09 2.72 -18.22
C ASP A 214 -28.56 2.52 -18.07
N ILE A 215 -27.88 3.30 -17.20
CA ILE A 215 -26.45 3.11 -16.90
C ILE A 215 -26.21 1.81 -16.11
N CYS A 216 -27.08 1.49 -15.15
CA CYS A 216 -26.97 0.30 -14.30
C CYS A 216 -27.19 -1.03 -15.03
N SER A 217 -27.82 -1.01 -16.21
CA SER A 217 -28.35 -2.23 -16.85
C SER A 217 -27.65 -2.65 -18.15
N ASN A 218 -26.82 -1.80 -18.76
CA ASN A 218 -26.42 -1.94 -20.18
C ASN A 218 -24.93 -2.18 -20.49
N GLY A 219 -24.15 -2.76 -19.56
CA GLY A 219 -22.75 -3.15 -19.85
C GLY A 219 -21.82 -1.99 -20.27
N ARG A 220 -22.21 -0.75 -19.94
CA ARG A 220 -21.46 0.48 -20.30
C ARG A 220 -20.33 0.81 -19.32
N LEU A 221 -20.30 0.16 -18.15
CA LEU A 221 -19.30 0.37 -17.11
C LEU A 221 -18.16 -0.65 -17.28
N PRO A 222 -16.89 -0.21 -17.21
CA PRO A 222 -15.76 -1.14 -17.26
C PRO A 222 -15.71 -1.99 -15.99
N ASN A 223 -15.22 -3.23 -16.11
CA ASN A 223 -14.92 -4.06 -14.95
C ASN A 223 -13.65 -3.54 -14.28
N LEU A 224 -13.76 -3.07 -13.04
CA LEU A 224 -12.63 -2.47 -12.30
C LEU A 224 -11.49 -3.45 -11.99
N TYR A 225 -11.71 -4.77 -12.17
CA TYR A 225 -10.64 -5.75 -12.04
C TYR A 225 -9.55 -5.58 -13.12
N ASP A 226 -9.93 -5.28 -14.35
CA ASP A 226 -9.06 -5.21 -15.52
C ASP A 226 -9.22 -3.94 -16.38
N ALA A 227 -9.95 -2.94 -15.90
CA ALA A 227 -10.12 -1.65 -16.57
C ALA A 227 -8.76 -0.95 -16.80
N SER A 228 -8.46 -0.63 -18.06
CA SER A 228 -7.31 0.21 -18.39
C SER A 228 -7.57 1.68 -18.02
N ILE A 229 -6.49 2.48 -17.92
CA ILE A 229 -6.61 3.94 -17.74
C ILE A 229 -7.45 4.56 -18.85
N GLN A 230 -7.33 4.04 -20.08
CA GLN A 230 -8.10 4.50 -21.23
C GLN A 230 -9.60 4.17 -21.08
N ASP A 231 -9.96 2.98 -20.59
CA ASP A 231 -11.36 2.62 -20.34
C ASP A 231 -11.99 3.53 -19.30
N LEU A 232 -11.24 3.82 -18.23
CA LEU A 232 -11.68 4.73 -17.18
C LEU A 232 -11.86 6.16 -17.70
N GLN A 233 -10.90 6.69 -18.47
CA GLN A 233 -11.03 8.00 -19.11
C GLN A 233 -12.21 8.06 -20.08
N ASN A 234 -12.44 6.99 -20.87
CA ASN A 234 -13.56 6.91 -21.79
C ASN A 234 -14.90 6.97 -21.04
N GLY A 235 -15.01 6.29 -19.89
CA GLY A 235 -16.19 6.35 -19.03
C GLY A 235 -16.43 7.75 -18.43
N LEU A 236 -15.38 8.39 -17.92
CA LEU A 236 -15.41 9.76 -17.40
C LEU A 236 -15.80 10.78 -18.48
N ALA A 237 -15.23 10.67 -19.68
CA ALA A 237 -15.51 11.57 -20.80
C ALA A 237 -16.95 11.44 -21.31
N LYS A 238 -17.52 10.23 -21.28
CA LYS A 238 -18.91 9.97 -21.67
C LYS A 238 -19.92 10.28 -20.55
N GLY A 239 -19.45 10.61 -19.34
CA GLY A 239 -20.30 10.86 -18.18
C GLY A 239 -21.03 9.61 -17.68
N TYR A 240 -20.47 8.42 -17.91
CA TYR A 240 -21.05 7.17 -17.38
C TYR A 240 -20.87 7.04 -15.87
N PHE A 241 -19.84 7.68 -15.34
CA PHE A 241 -19.54 7.84 -13.92
C PHE A 241 -18.63 9.06 -13.77
N THR A 242 -18.48 9.56 -12.54
CA THR A 242 -17.54 10.63 -12.22
C THR A 242 -16.28 10.10 -11.52
N SER A 243 -15.24 10.92 -11.39
CA SER A 243 -14.04 10.59 -10.62
C SER A 243 -14.38 10.33 -9.15
N LYS A 244 -15.36 11.05 -8.58
CA LYS A 244 -15.89 10.74 -7.24
C LYS A 244 -16.44 9.33 -7.16
N ASP A 245 -17.26 8.90 -8.11
CA ASP A 245 -17.82 7.53 -8.13
C ASP A 245 -16.71 6.49 -8.24
N LEU A 246 -15.70 6.76 -9.06
CA LEU A 246 -14.54 5.89 -9.24
C LEU A 246 -13.70 5.76 -7.96
N VAL A 247 -13.45 6.87 -7.25
CA VAL A 247 -12.76 6.85 -5.95
C VAL A 247 -13.60 6.11 -4.90
N GLU A 248 -14.92 6.33 -4.85
CA GLU A 248 -15.82 5.60 -3.95
C GLU A 248 -15.75 4.08 -4.21
N ALA A 249 -15.74 3.67 -5.48
CA ALA A 249 -15.64 2.26 -5.87
C ALA A 249 -14.28 1.65 -5.46
N TYR A 250 -13.16 2.32 -5.74
CA TYR A 250 -11.85 1.80 -5.34
C TYR A 250 -11.66 1.74 -3.82
N ILE A 251 -12.13 2.73 -3.06
CA ILE A 251 -12.11 2.68 -1.58
C ILE A 251 -12.94 1.47 -1.08
N ALA A 252 -14.10 1.22 -1.68
CA ALA A 252 -14.92 0.07 -1.33
C ALA A 252 -14.22 -1.27 -1.65
N ARG A 253 -13.57 -1.38 -2.81
CA ARG A 253 -12.74 -2.54 -3.18
C ARG A 253 -11.59 -2.76 -2.20
N ILE A 254 -10.89 -1.69 -1.80
CA ILE A 254 -9.83 -1.76 -0.78
C ILE A 254 -10.40 -2.31 0.54
N ASN A 255 -11.53 -1.76 1.00
CA ASN A 255 -12.16 -2.19 2.25
C ASN A 255 -12.62 -3.67 2.24
N GLU A 256 -12.89 -4.22 1.06
CA GLU A 256 -13.34 -5.61 0.88
C GLU A 256 -12.23 -6.63 1.15
N VAL A 257 -11.00 -6.37 0.69
CA VAL A 257 -9.91 -7.36 0.66
C VAL A 257 -8.66 -7.00 1.46
N ASN A 258 -8.48 -5.72 1.82
CA ASN A 258 -7.21 -5.25 2.38
C ASN A 258 -7.02 -5.66 3.85
N LEU A 259 -8.01 -5.36 4.70
CA LEU A 259 -8.04 -5.75 6.11
C LEU A 259 -9.18 -6.73 6.45
N LYS A 260 -10.10 -6.91 5.50
CA LYS A 260 -11.20 -7.89 5.55
C LYS A 260 -10.96 -8.96 4.49
N GLY A 261 -11.85 -9.94 4.42
CA GLY A 261 -11.73 -11.05 3.48
C GLY A 261 -10.38 -11.76 3.67
N PRO A 262 -9.54 -11.87 2.64
CA PRO A 262 -8.21 -12.48 2.74
C PRO A 262 -7.16 -11.64 3.47
N ALA A 263 -7.47 -10.39 3.84
CA ALA A 263 -6.58 -9.48 4.55
C ALA A 263 -5.20 -9.32 3.87
N LEU A 264 -5.20 -8.98 2.58
CA LEU A 264 -3.99 -8.90 1.75
C LEU A 264 -3.00 -7.81 2.19
N ARG A 265 -3.46 -6.80 2.95
CA ARG A 265 -2.67 -5.68 3.48
C ARG A 265 -1.82 -4.96 2.42
N ALA A 266 -2.38 -4.78 1.22
CA ALA A 266 -1.77 -4.06 0.11
C ALA A 266 -1.71 -2.53 0.30
N VAL A 267 -2.67 -1.95 1.01
CA VAL A 267 -2.82 -0.50 1.24
C VAL A 267 -2.63 -0.21 2.71
N ILE A 268 -1.64 0.63 3.06
CA ILE A 268 -1.33 0.98 4.44
C ILE A 268 -2.13 2.21 4.91
N GLU A 269 -2.52 3.09 3.98
CA GLU A 269 -3.26 4.30 4.29
C GLU A 269 -4.06 4.80 3.07
N ILE A 270 -5.23 5.37 3.29
CA ILE A 270 -6.04 6.04 2.26
C ILE A 270 -5.98 7.55 2.50
N SER A 271 -5.88 8.33 1.43
CA SER A 271 -5.87 9.79 1.52
C SER A 271 -7.19 10.32 2.05
N LEU A 272 -7.14 11.21 3.05
CA LEU A 272 -8.32 11.83 3.65
C LEU A 272 -9.01 12.81 2.68
N VAL A 273 -8.28 13.30 1.67
CA VAL A 273 -8.75 14.28 0.69
C VAL A 273 -9.04 13.68 -0.68
N ALA A 274 -8.89 12.36 -0.88
CA ALA A 274 -9.10 11.72 -2.19
C ALA A 274 -10.47 12.03 -2.80
N LEU A 275 -11.54 12.00 -2.00
CA LEU A 275 -12.90 12.33 -2.46
C LEU A 275 -13.06 13.82 -2.79
N ASP A 276 -12.39 14.72 -2.08
CA ASP A 276 -12.44 16.15 -2.36
C ASP A 276 -11.66 16.46 -3.65
N ALA A 277 -10.47 15.86 -3.82
CA ALA A 277 -9.71 15.93 -5.06
C ALA A 277 -10.50 15.39 -6.26
N ALA A 278 -11.26 14.31 -6.07
CA ALA A 278 -12.14 13.75 -7.10
C ALA A 278 -13.25 14.72 -7.51
N ARG A 279 -13.93 15.36 -6.55
CA ARG A 279 -14.96 16.38 -6.83
C ARG A 279 -14.38 17.59 -7.57
N ILE A 280 -13.17 18.01 -7.21
CA ILE A 280 -12.47 19.10 -7.91
C ILE A 280 -12.18 18.68 -9.36
N SER A 281 -11.68 17.46 -9.57
CA SER A 281 -11.42 16.92 -10.91
C SER A 281 -12.69 16.87 -11.77
N ASP A 282 -13.81 16.44 -11.19
CA ASP A 282 -15.13 16.41 -11.84
C ASP A 282 -15.62 17.81 -12.22
N ALA A 283 -15.47 18.79 -11.34
CA ALA A 283 -15.83 20.19 -11.61
C ALA A 283 -14.97 20.78 -12.74
N MET A 284 -13.66 20.51 -12.73
CA MET A 284 -12.75 20.93 -13.80
C MET A 284 -13.16 20.31 -15.14
N ARG A 285 -13.46 19.01 -15.17
CA ARG A 285 -13.92 18.30 -16.37
C ARG A 285 -15.21 18.88 -16.91
N THR A 286 -16.18 19.16 -16.04
CA THR A 286 -17.46 19.80 -16.42
C THR A 286 -17.26 21.18 -17.04
N ASN A 287 -16.25 21.92 -16.57
CA ASN A 287 -15.84 23.21 -17.12
C ASN A 287 -14.88 23.10 -18.33
N GLY A 288 -14.70 21.92 -18.91
CA GLY A 288 -13.84 21.69 -20.08
C GLY A 288 -12.33 21.72 -19.79
N SER A 289 -11.93 21.70 -18.52
CA SER A 289 -10.52 21.71 -18.09
C SER A 289 -10.05 20.28 -17.78
N ILE A 290 -9.47 19.61 -18.79
CA ILE A 290 -8.86 18.29 -18.66
C ILE A 290 -7.34 18.45 -18.75
N LEU A 291 -6.61 18.02 -17.73
CA LEU A 291 -5.17 18.28 -17.61
C LEU A 291 -4.29 17.29 -18.38
N SER A 292 -4.68 16.01 -18.39
CA SER A 292 -3.91 14.93 -19.00
C SER A 292 -4.74 13.65 -19.14
N PRO A 293 -4.20 12.58 -19.76
CA PRO A 293 -4.79 11.24 -19.71
C PRO A 293 -4.96 10.65 -18.31
N LEU A 294 -4.34 11.22 -17.26
CA LEU A 294 -4.54 10.83 -15.87
C LEU A 294 -5.55 11.72 -15.10
N HIS A 295 -6.16 12.71 -15.76
CA HIS A 295 -7.09 13.63 -15.10
C HIS A 295 -8.25 12.87 -14.45
N GLY A 296 -8.35 12.92 -13.12
CA GLY A 296 -9.39 12.26 -12.35
C GLY A 296 -9.21 10.75 -12.15
N ILE A 297 -8.02 10.21 -12.46
CA ILE A 297 -7.70 8.78 -12.31
C ILE A 297 -7.06 8.52 -10.94
N PRO A 298 -7.58 7.57 -10.13
CA PRO A 298 -7.01 7.21 -8.83
C PRO A 298 -5.76 6.34 -8.95
N ILE A 299 -4.65 6.79 -8.35
CA ILE A 299 -3.34 6.12 -8.31
C ILE A 299 -2.92 5.91 -6.85
N LEU A 300 -2.40 4.73 -6.52
CA LEU A 300 -1.73 4.50 -5.24
C LEU A 300 -0.22 4.65 -5.39
N ILE A 301 0.46 5.15 -4.37
CA ILE A 301 1.91 5.31 -4.37
C ILE A 301 2.51 4.61 -3.16
N LYS A 302 3.72 4.08 -3.28
CA LYS A 302 4.41 3.41 -2.16
C LYS A 302 4.62 4.34 -0.97
N ASP A 303 4.52 3.79 0.25
CA ASP A 303 4.60 4.55 1.52
C ASP A 303 5.93 5.29 1.75
N ASN A 304 6.98 4.99 0.99
CA ASN A 304 8.24 5.73 1.04
C ASN A 304 8.28 6.96 0.11
N ILE A 305 7.23 7.23 -0.68
CA ILE A 305 7.14 8.40 -1.56
C ILE A 305 6.43 9.51 -0.80
N ALA A 306 7.09 10.65 -0.53
CA ALA A 306 6.45 11.73 0.23
C ALA A 306 5.20 12.29 -0.45
N THR A 307 4.21 12.62 0.38
CA THR A 307 3.10 13.50 0.02
C THR A 307 3.09 14.71 0.93
N ARG A 308 2.50 15.80 0.46
CA ARG A 308 2.31 17.00 1.25
C ARG A 308 1.45 16.72 2.50
N PRO A 309 1.76 17.33 3.66
CA PRO A 309 1.05 17.06 4.91
C PRO A 309 -0.47 17.28 4.85
N GLU A 310 -0.95 18.19 4.00
CA GLU A 310 -2.37 18.52 3.89
C GLU A 310 -3.23 17.37 3.36
N ASP A 311 -2.62 16.39 2.70
CA ASP A 311 -3.32 15.18 2.25
C ASP A 311 -3.69 14.23 3.40
N GLY A 312 -3.15 14.47 4.60
CA GLY A 312 -3.38 13.67 5.80
C GLY A 312 -2.76 12.27 5.74
N MET A 313 -1.84 12.04 4.80
CA MET A 313 -1.09 10.79 4.67
C MET A 313 0.31 10.91 5.25
N ASN A 314 0.78 9.85 5.89
CA ASN A 314 2.14 9.70 6.39
C ASN A 314 3.06 9.14 5.30
N THR A 315 4.36 9.30 5.50
CA THR A 315 5.40 8.68 4.65
C THR A 315 6.39 8.03 5.59
N THR A 316 6.25 6.72 5.79
CA THR A 316 6.83 6.05 6.96
C THR A 316 7.85 4.97 6.64
N ALA A 317 7.99 4.62 5.36
CA ALA A 317 8.69 3.41 4.93
C ALA A 317 8.25 2.16 5.72
N GLY A 318 7.00 2.14 6.19
CA GLY A 318 6.40 1.05 6.97
C GLY A 318 6.69 1.06 8.48
N SER A 319 7.52 1.99 9.00
CA SER A 319 7.95 2.01 10.41
C SER A 319 7.16 3.01 11.26
N PHE A 320 6.86 2.69 12.52
CA PHE A 320 6.26 3.64 13.46
C PHE A 320 7.23 4.77 13.85
N ALA A 321 8.55 4.59 13.67
CA ALA A 321 9.56 5.62 13.89
C ALA A 321 9.29 6.91 13.12
N LEU A 322 8.64 6.81 11.94
CA LEU A 322 8.31 7.94 11.08
C LEU A 322 6.82 8.30 11.10
N LEU A 323 6.00 7.65 11.94
CA LEU A 323 4.58 7.98 12.06
C LEU A 323 4.41 9.41 12.58
N GLY A 324 3.65 10.23 11.87
CA GLY A 324 3.49 11.66 12.17
C GLY A 324 4.67 12.54 11.73
N SER A 325 5.64 12.01 10.98
CA SER A 325 6.68 12.82 10.34
C SER A 325 6.08 13.82 9.35
N ILE A 326 6.65 15.03 9.31
CA ILE A 326 6.20 16.11 8.42
C ILE A 326 7.25 16.36 7.35
N THR A 327 6.90 16.01 6.11
CA THR A 327 7.73 16.24 4.93
C THR A 327 7.64 17.70 4.47
N ALA A 328 8.57 18.12 3.60
CA ALA A 328 8.56 19.47 3.07
C ALA A 328 7.38 19.74 2.12
N GLY A 329 6.85 18.69 1.48
CA GLY A 329 5.77 18.72 0.50
C GLY A 329 5.63 17.36 -0.21
N ASP A 330 5.05 17.37 -1.41
CA ASP A 330 5.01 16.21 -2.29
C ASP A 330 6.43 15.87 -2.80
N ALA A 331 6.76 14.57 -2.87
CA ALA A 331 7.84 14.11 -3.73
C ALA A 331 7.58 14.54 -5.17
N THR A 332 8.63 14.82 -5.95
CA THR A 332 8.47 15.38 -7.30
C THR A 332 7.59 14.50 -8.18
N VAL A 333 7.70 13.17 -8.08
CA VAL A 333 6.84 12.24 -8.82
C VAL A 333 5.37 12.32 -8.39
N ALA A 334 5.07 12.52 -7.10
CA ALA A 334 3.72 12.68 -6.58
C ALA A 334 3.12 14.02 -7.01
N ARG A 335 3.92 15.08 -6.99
CA ARG A 335 3.55 16.41 -7.52
C ARG A 335 3.22 16.34 -9.00
N LYS A 336 4.08 15.71 -9.83
CA LYS A 336 3.82 15.54 -11.27
C LYS A 336 2.51 14.80 -11.55
N LEU A 337 2.22 13.72 -10.82
CA LEU A 337 0.92 13.03 -10.92
C LEU A 337 -0.24 13.96 -10.60
N ARG A 338 -0.14 14.73 -9.50
CA ARG A 338 -1.18 15.67 -9.08
C ARG A 338 -1.38 16.80 -10.09
N ASP A 339 -0.29 17.38 -10.60
CA ASP A 339 -0.31 18.46 -11.59
C ASP A 339 -0.92 17.97 -12.93
N ALA A 340 -0.79 16.67 -13.23
CA ALA A 340 -1.45 16.01 -14.34
C ALA A 340 -2.94 15.69 -14.06
N GLY A 341 -3.46 16.02 -12.87
CA GLY A 341 -4.84 15.78 -12.47
C GLY A 341 -5.12 14.39 -11.90
N ALA A 342 -4.10 13.56 -11.68
CA ALA A 342 -4.30 12.27 -11.02
C ALA A 342 -4.69 12.45 -9.55
N ILE A 343 -5.50 11.52 -9.03
CA ILE A 343 -5.94 11.52 -7.64
C ILE A 343 -5.02 10.55 -6.88
N LEU A 344 -4.21 11.06 -5.95
CA LEU A 344 -3.44 10.20 -5.06
C LEU A 344 -4.40 9.54 -4.06
N LEU A 345 -4.74 8.28 -4.30
CA LEU A 345 -5.75 7.55 -3.53
C LEU A 345 -5.27 7.20 -2.12
N GLY A 346 -3.98 6.98 -1.94
CA GLY A 346 -3.44 6.42 -0.71
C GLY A 346 -1.99 5.95 -0.85
N LYS A 347 -1.51 5.30 0.21
CA LYS A 347 -0.19 4.67 0.31
C LYS A 347 -0.31 3.15 0.25
N THR A 348 0.54 2.52 -0.55
CA THR A 348 0.67 1.05 -0.55
C THR A 348 1.67 0.59 0.52
N SER A 349 1.45 -0.61 1.06
CA SER A 349 2.40 -1.26 1.95
C SER A 349 3.69 -1.66 1.22
N LEU A 350 4.72 -1.98 2.00
CA LEU A 350 6.05 -2.32 1.52
C LEU A 350 6.75 -3.26 2.50
N SER A 351 7.82 -3.93 2.04
CA SER A 351 8.85 -4.39 2.96
C SER A 351 9.48 -3.18 3.64
N GLU A 352 9.50 -3.19 4.96
CA GLU A 352 9.95 -2.06 5.77
C GLU A 352 11.33 -1.53 5.36
N TRP A 353 11.49 -0.21 5.34
CA TRP A 353 12.72 0.46 4.91
C TRP A 353 13.21 -0.02 3.54
N ALA A 354 12.25 -0.25 2.63
CA ALA A 354 12.51 -0.78 1.30
C ALA A 354 13.28 -2.12 1.30
N ASN A 355 13.03 -2.98 2.29
CA ASN A 355 13.71 -4.25 2.53
C ASN A 355 15.18 -4.11 3.01
N PHE A 356 15.51 -3.00 3.68
CA PHE A 356 16.88 -2.72 4.13
C PHE A 356 17.02 -2.52 5.65
N ARG A 357 16.13 -3.12 6.46
CA ARG A 357 16.30 -3.15 7.92
C ARG A 357 17.19 -4.31 8.38
N GLY A 358 16.79 -5.53 8.06
CA GLY A 358 17.44 -6.76 8.54
C GLY A 358 17.29 -7.91 7.56
N SER A 359 18.22 -8.84 7.62
CA SER A 359 18.37 -9.97 6.69
C SER A 359 17.32 -11.08 6.85
N ASP A 360 16.65 -11.17 7.99
CA ASP A 360 15.65 -12.19 8.29
C ASP A 360 14.19 -11.70 8.20
N VAL A 361 14.00 -10.42 7.85
CA VAL A 361 12.68 -9.78 7.74
C VAL A 361 11.99 -10.24 6.46
N PRO A 362 10.75 -10.75 6.52
CA PRO A 362 10.09 -11.28 5.33
C PRO A 362 9.64 -10.15 4.40
N ASN A 363 9.63 -10.45 3.10
CA ASN A 363 9.06 -9.57 2.07
C ASN A 363 7.63 -9.16 2.44
N GLY A 364 7.27 -7.89 2.23
CA GLY A 364 5.93 -7.37 2.48
C GLY A 364 5.58 -7.11 3.94
N TRP A 365 6.48 -7.42 4.88
CA TRP A 365 6.27 -7.07 6.28
C TRP A 365 6.75 -5.67 6.60
N SER A 366 5.96 -4.95 7.38
CA SER A 366 6.37 -3.74 8.08
C SER A 366 5.64 -3.59 9.41
N ALA A 367 6.23 -2.89 10.38
CA ALA A 367 5.64 -2.68 11.70
C ALA A 367 4.23 -2.09 11.60
N ARG A 368 4.08 -1.07 10.75
CA ARG A 368 2.82 -0.34 10.56
C ARG A 368 1.83 -1.10 9.66
N GLY A 369 2.29 -1.78 8.62
CA GLY A 369 1.44 -2.46 7.63
C GLY A 369 1.04 -3.89 8.00
N GLY A 370 1.83 -4.53 8.87
CA GLY A 370 1.82 -5.99 9.05
C GLY A 370 2.36 -6.72 7.82
N GLN A 371 2.04 -8.01 7.70
CA GLN A 371 2.47 -8.86 6.59
C GLN A 371 1.53 -8.74 5.39
N ALA A 372 1.97 -8.11 4.30
CA ALA A 372 1.27 -8.16 3.02
C ALA A 372 1.48 -9.51 2.32
N THR A 373 0.46 -10.03 1.64
CA THR A 373 0.49 -11.36 1.00
C THR A 373 -0.07 -11.34 -0.41
N SER A 374 0.45 -12.21 -1.27
CA SER A 374 0.05 -12.34 -2.67
C SER A 374 -1.44 -12.62 -2.84
N ALA A 375 -2.02 -12.08 -3.91
CA ALA A 375 -3.37 -12.41 -4.36
C ALA A 375 -3.42 -13.73 -5.16
N PHE A 376 -2.28 -14.27 -5.58
CA PHE A 376 -2.21 -15.46 -6.45
C PHE A 376 -2.08 -16.77 -5.69
N TYR A 377 -1.74 -16.71 -4.40
CA TYR A 377 -1.77 -17.85 -3.49
C TYR A 377 -2.04 -17.37 -2.05
N PRO A 378 -2.93 -18.02 -1.27
CA PRO A 378 -3.19 -17.63 0.11
C PRO A 378 -1.90 -17.57 0.93
N GLN A 379 -1.63 -16.42 1.55
CA GLN A 379 -0.41 -16.19 2.34
C GLN A 379 0.91 -16.32 1.53
N GLY A 380 0.83 -16.28 0.20
CA GLY A 380 1.98 -16.38 -0.69
C GLY A 380 2.86 -15.12 -0.72
N ASP A 381 4.11 -15.26 -1.13
CA ASP A 381 5.06 -14.15 -1.21
C ASP A 381 4.79 -13.30 -2.46
N ALA A 382 4.44 -12.03 -2.24
CA ALA A 382 4.24 -11.03 -3.29
C ALA A 382 5.55 -10.34 -3.73
N CYS A 383 6.70 -10.82 -3.25
CA CYS A 383 8.00 -10.18 -3.31
C CYS A 383 8.00 -8.77 -2.70
N GLY A 384 9.11 -8.06 -2.82
CA GLY A 384 9.27 -6.73 -2.25
C GLY A 384 10.39 -5.95 -2.94
N SER A 385 10.60 -4.70 -2.55
CA SER A 385 9.91 -4.02 -1.46
C SER A 385 8.61 -3.31 -1.85
N SER A 386 8.27 -3.11 -3.13
CA SER A 386 6.99 -2.48 -3.53
C SER A 386 5.80 -3.45 -3.47
N THR A 387 5.72 -4.23 -2.39
CA THR A 387 4.79 -5.36 -2.23
C THR A 387 3.34 -4.94 -2.38
N GLY A 388 2.91 -3.91 -1.65
CA GLY A 388 1.54 -3.42 -1.70
C GLY A 388 1.17 -2.84 -3.06
N SER A 389 2.10 -2.17 -3.76
CA SER A 389 1.90 -1.69 -5.12
C SER A 389 1.62 -2.84 -6.09
N GLY A 390 2.40 -3.93 -5.99
CA GLY A 390 2.19 -5.15 -6.77
C GLY A 390 0.83 -5.79 -6.51
N ILE A 391 0.46 -5.98 -5.24
CA ILE A 391 -0.83 -6.59 -4.90
C ILE A 391 -1.99 -5.68 -5.35
N ALA A 392 -1.94 -4.38 -5.04
CA ALA A 392 -3.02 -3.44 -5.31
C ALA A 392 -3.32 -3.28 -6.80
N ALA A 393 -2.30 -3.15 -7.65
CA ALA A 393 -2.49 -3.07 -9.10
C ALA A 393 -3.03 -4.38 -9.67
N SER A 394 -2.61 -5.54 -9.15
CA SER A 394 -2.97 -6.86 -9.71
C SER A 394 -4.45 -7.21 -9.64
N ILE A 395 -5.17 -6.66 -8.66
CA ILE A 395 -6.60 -6.96 -8.42
C ILE A 395 -7.50 -5.71 -8.56
N GLY A 396 -6.96 -4.64 -9.14
CA GLY A 396 -7.72 -3.42 -9.44
C GLY A 396 -8.17 -2.66 -8.18
N LEU A 397 -7.26 -2.42 -7.22
CA LEU A 397 -7.52 -1.53 -6.08
C LEU A 397 -7.24 -0.05 -6.41
N ALA A 398 -6.61 0.21 -7.54
CA ALA A 398 -6.41 1.51 -8.18
C ALA A 398 -6.22 1.29 -9.68
N ALA A 399 -6.23 2.37 -10.48
CA ALA A 399 -5.98 2.27 -11.92
C ALA A 399 -4.51 1.96 -12.25
N GLY A 400 -3.60 2.31 -11.35
CA GLY A 400 -2.18 2.03 -11.43
C GLY A 400 -1.49 2.38 -10.13
N THR A 401 -0.22 1.98 -10.00
CA THR A 401 0.57 2.27 -8.79
C THR A 401 1.98 2.72 -9.11
N LEU A 402 2.61 3.42 -8.17
CA LEU A 402 4.05 3.66 -8.18
C LEU A 402 4.77 2.75 -7.17
N GLY A 403 5.91 2.21 -7.59
CA GLY A 403 6.89 1.55 -6.74
C GLY A 403 8.23 2.30 -6.76
N THR A 404 9.15 1.85 -5.92
CA THR A 404 10.54 2.31 -5.93
C THR A 404 11.46 1.11 -6.04
N GLU A 405 12.55 1.24 -6.78
CA GLU A 405 13.54 0.19 -6.94
C GLU A 405 14.95 0.68 -6.71
N THR A 406 15.66 -0.06 -5.86
CA THR A 406 17.12 -0.04 -5.72
C THR A 406 17.67 -1.23 -6.49
N ASP A 407 17.27 -2.44 -6.09
CA ASP A 407 17.42 -3.69 -6.85
C ASP A 407 16.14 -4.53 -6.68
N GLY A 408 15.52 -4.91 -7.79
CA GLY A 408 14.37 -5.82 -7.85
C GLY A 408 13.04 -5.27 -7.31
N SER A 409 13.04 -4.17 -6.57
CA SER A 409 11.89 -3.74 -5.76
C SER A 409 10.68 -3.19 -6.52
N ILE A 410 10.71 -3.02 -7.85
CA ILE A 410 9.58 -2.81 -8.76
C ILE A 410 9.34 -4.09 -9.57
N VAL A 411 10.38 -4.63 -10.18
CA VAL A 411 10.26 -5.74 -11.15
C VAL A 411 9.94 -7.08 -10.48
N CYS A 412 10.49 -7.38 -9.31
CA CYS A 412 10.18 -8.60 -8.57
C CYS A 412 8.72 -8.64 -8.08
N PRO A 413 8.19 -7.62 -7.38
CA PRO A 413 6.78 -7.62 -7.01
C PRO A 413 5.86 -7.52 -8.24
N SER A 414 6.29 -6.96 -9.37
CA SER A 414 5.50 -7.02 -10.61
C SER A 414 5.46 -8.46 -11.18
N SER A 415 6.59 -9.15 -11.21
CA SER A 415 6.74 -10.56 -11.60
C SER A 415 5.80 -11.46 -10.77
N ARG A 416 5.84 -11.35 -9.43
CA ARG A 416 5.03 -12.17 -8.51
C ARG A 416 3.56 -11.75 -8.34
N ASN A 417 3.14 -10.67 -9.01
CA ASN A 417 1.74 -10.24 -9.00
C ASN A 417 1.14 -10.12 -10.41
N ASN A 418 1.76 -10.76 -11.43
CA ASN A 418 1.24 -10.84 -12.80
C ASN A 418 1.04 -9.45 -13.44
N LEU A 419 1.99 -8.55 -13.21
CA LEU A 419 1.95 -7.15 -13.67
C LEU A 419 3.07 -6.84 -14.65
N VAL A 420 2.91 -5.70 -15.31
CA VAL A 420 4.00 -4.96 -15.94
C VAL A 420 4.60 -4.01 -14.91
N GLY A 421 5.93 -4.07 -14.77
CA GLY A 421 6.70 -3.15 -13.94
C GLY A 421 7.82 -2.51 -14.75
N ILE A 422 7.88 -1.18 -14.77
CA ILE A 422 8.97 -0.45 -15.41
C ILE A 422 9.88 0.09 -14.31
N LYS A 423 11.11 -0.43 -14.22
CA LYS A 423 12.23 0.21 -13.52
C LYS A 423 12.92 1.13 -14.53
N PRO A 424 12.82 2.47 -14.40
CA PRO A 424 13.50 3.36 -15.33
C PRO A 424 15.01 3.40 -15.13
N THR A 425 15.71 4.03 -16.09
CA THR A 425 17.09 4.47 -15.92
C THR A 425 17.20 5.32 -14.66
N VAL A 426 18.24 5.13 -13.87
CA VAL A 426 18.51 5.97 -12.70
C VAL A 426 18.79 7.39 -13.19
N GLY A 427 17.92 8.32 -12.80
CA GLY A 427 17.92 9.70 -13.31
C GLY A 427 16.78 10.00 -14.28
N LEU A 428 16.02 9.04 -14.80
CA LEU A 428 14.84 9.40 -15.61
C LEU A 428 13.75 10.07 -14.77
N THR A 429 13.45 9.50 -13.59
CA THR A 429 12.46 10.00 -12.64
C THR A 429 13.15 10.58 -11.40
N SER A 430 12.58 11.65 -10.84
CA SER A 430 13.15 12.31 -9.66
C SER A 430 12.93 11.49 -8.38
N ARG A 431 13.96 11.46 -7.53
CA ARG A 431 13.98 10.80 -6.22
C ARG A 431 13.79 11.78 -5.07
N HIS A 432 13.57 13.05 -5.38
CA HIS A 432 13.39 14.09 -4.39
C HIS A 432 12.20 13.79 -3.45
N LEU A 433 12.47 13.84 -2.14
CA LEU A 433 11.56 13.49 -1.04
C LEU A 433 11.01 12.05 -1.06
N VAL A 434 11.69 11.12 -1.70
CA VAL A 434 11.48 9.69 -1.47
C VAL A 434 12.42 9.24 -0.35
N ILE A 435 11.94 8.45 0.62
CA ILE A 435 12.83 7.89 1.65
C ILE A 435 13.85 7.00 0.94
N PRO A 436 15.15 7.34 1.02
CA PRO A 436 16.17 6.79 0.14
C PRO A 436 16.70 5.45 0.64
N LEU A 437 17.32 4.70 -0.28
CA LEU A 437 18.20 3.59 0.01
C LEU A 437 19.59 3.79 -0.62
N SER A 438 19.66 4.02 -1.93
CA SER A 438 20.93 4.21 -2.64
C SER A 438 20.81 5.25 -3.75
N GLN A 439 21.52 6.36 -3.64
CA GLN A 439 21.55 7.38 -4.70
C GLN A 439 22.14 6.84 -6.03
N ALA A 440 22.91 5.75 -6.01
CA ALA A 440 23.45 5.15 -7.22
C ALA A 440 22.40 4.32 -8.00
N GLN A 441 21.33 3.87 -7.34
CA GLN A 441 20.45 2.82 -7.88
C GLN A 441 18.96 3.12 -7.75
N ASP A 442 18.56 3.95 -6.80
CA ASP A 442 17.17 4.27 -6.55
C ASP A 442 16.51 4.89 -7.78
N THR A 443 15.31 4.42 -8.10
CA THR A 443 14.44 4.99 -9.12
C THR A 443 12.98 4.74 -8.78
N ILE A 444 12.09 5.56 -9.33
CA ILE A 444 10.65 5.48 -9.12
C ILE A 444 10.02 5.08 -10.45
N GLY A 445 9.15 4.06 -10.43
CA GLY A 445 8.57 3.54 -11.65
C GLY A 445 7.13 3.03 -11.48
N PRO A 446 6.38 2.97 -12.58
CA PRO A 446 5.00 2.49 -12.59
C PRO A 446 4.92 0.96 -12.51
N MET A 447 3.89 0.48 -11.82
CA MET A 447 3.47 -0.93 -11.77
C MET A 447 1.99 -0.99 -12.15
N CYS A 448 1.70 -1.58 -13.30
CA CYS A 448 0.38 -1.57 -13.93
C CYS A 448 0.04 -2.93 -14.55
N GLN A 449 -1.23 -3.09 -14.92
CA GLN A 449 -1.72 -4.32 -15.54
C GLN A 449 -1.28 -4.48 -16.99
N SER A 450 -0.96 -3.37 -17.66
CA SER A 450 -0.54 -3.35 -19.05
C SER A 450 0.68 -2.45 -19.27
N VAL A 451 1.43 -2.70 -20.35
CA VAL A 451 2.53 -1.84 -20.82
C VAL A 451 1.98 -0.46 -21.19
N ALA A 452 0.77 -0.39 -21.75
CA ALA A 452 0.12 0.87 -22.11
C ALA A 452 -0.12 1.77 -20.89
N ASP A 453 -0.67 1.24 -19.81
CA ASP A 453 -0.91 1.99 -18.58
C ASP A 453 0.40 2.39 -17.90
N ALA A 454 1.40 1.49 -17.89
CA ALA A 454 2.71 1.78 -17.34
C ALA A 454 3.40 2.93 -18.12
N ALA A 455 3.35 2.91 -19.46
CA ALA A 455 3.88 3.97 -20.30
C ALA A 455 3.16 5.31 -20.08
N ALA A 456 1.82 5.28 -19.94
CA ALA A 456 1.03 6.48 -19.65
C ALA A 456 1.41 7.14 -18.31
N ILE A 457 1.70 6.35 -17.28
CA ILE A 457 2.18 6.89 -15.99
C ILE A 457 3.63 7.35 -16.09
N LEU A 458 4.51 6.59 -16.76
CA LEU A 458 5.92 6.96 -16.94
C LEU A 458 6.06 8.33 -17.61
N ASN A 459 5.25 8.59 -18.64
CA ASN A 459 5.15 9.87 -19.34
C ASN A 459 4.95 11.06 -18.40
N ILE A 460 4.17 10.88 -17.34
CA ILE A 460 3.86 11.96 -16.40
C ILE A 460 4.99 12.16 -15.40
N ILE A 461 5.63 11.09 -14.92
CA ILE A 461 6.60 11.18 -13.82
C ILE A 461 8.05 11.44 -14.28
N ALA A 462 8.38 11.10 -15.53
CA ALA A 462 9.72 11.28 -16.12
C ALA A 462 10.09 12.76 -16.31
N GLY A 463 11.38 13.06 -16.34
CA GLY A 463 11.92 14.40 -16.61
C GLY A 463 12.68 15.04 -15.47
N ARG A 464 13.47 16.06 -15.82
CA ARG A 464 14.40 16.79 -14.95
C ARG A 464 13.74 17.39 -13.70
N ASP A 465 14.53 17.46 -12.64
CA ASP A 465 14.19 18.10 -11.37
C ASP A 465 15.43 18.76 -10.76
N ASN A 466 15.33 20.05 -10.45
CA ASN A 466 16.42 20.81 -9.84
C ASN A 466 16.80 20.32 -8.44
N ASN A 467 15.94 19.54 -7.79
CA ASN A 467 16.21 18.96 -6.48
C ASN A 467 16.84 17.56 -6.55
N ASP A 468 17.05 17.03 -7.75
CA ASP A 468 17.69 15.73 -7.99
C ASP A 468 18.68 15.82 -9.16
N ASN A 469 19.97 15.87 -8.81
CA ASN A 469 21.05 16.07 -9.77
C ASN A 469 21.21 14.93 -10.79
N TYR A 470 20.80 13.70 -10.48
CA TYR A 470 20.90 12.60 -11.45
C TYR A 470 19.98 12.82 -12.63
N THR A 471 18.90 13.58 -12.45
CA THR A 471 17.95 13.84 -13.52
C THR A 471 18.51 14.68 -14.66
N PHE A 472 19.62 15.40 -14.45
CA PHE A 472 20.29 16.15 -15.52
C PHE A 472 21.08 15.29 -16.51
N THR A 473 21.26 14.00 -16.22
CA THR A 473 21.94 13.08 -17.14
C THR A 473 21.06 12.64 -18.32
N GLN A 474 19.75 12.92 -18.26
CA GLN A 474 18.81 12.67 -19.35
C GLN A 474 18.75 13.85 -20.35
N ASN A 475 18.21 13.60 -21.54
CA ASN A 475 17.94 14.65 -22.53
C ASN A 475 16.98 15.72 -21.99
N GLU A 476 17.02 16.94 -22.56
CA GLU A 476 16.13 18.02 -22.07
C GLU A 476 14.65 17.71 -22.27
N THR A 477 14.33 17.05 -23.39
CA THR A 477 12.98 16.60 -23.72
C THR A 477 12.87 15.11 -23.47
N VAL A 478 11.89 14.73 -22.66
CA VAL A 478 11.52 13.32 -22.44
C VAL A 478 10.67 12.85 -23.62
N PRO A 479 10.92 11.65 -24.19
CA PRO A 479 10.06 11.07 -25.21
C PRO A 479 8.62 10.85 -24.71
N ASP A 480 7.64 10.92 -25.61
CA ASP A 480 6.30 10.42 -25.32
C ASP A 480 6.30 8.88 -25.46
N TYR A 481 6.42 8.19 -24.32
CA TYR A 481 6.43 6.74 -24.19
C TYR A 481 5.15 6.05 -24.70
N THR A 482 4.01 6.75 -24.79
CA THR A 482 2.78 6.17 -25.35
C THR A 482 2.84 6.03 -26.86
N GLN A 483 3.72 6.77 -27.55
CA GLN A 483 3.98 6.59 -28.99
C GLN A 483 4.77 5.31 -29.30
N HIS A 484 5.34 4.67 -28.28
CA HIS A 484 6.16 3.47 -28.40
C HIS A 484 5.36 2.17 -28.18
N LEU A 485 4.02 2.25 -28.14
CA LEU A 485 3.12 1.10 -28.07
C LEU A 485 2.97 0.44 -29.46
N ILE A 486 4.05 -0.18 -29.95
CA ILE A 486 4.15 -0.77 -31.29
C ILE A 486 3.99 -2.30 -31.23
N LYS A 487 2.90 -2.83 -31.81
CA LYS A 487 2.60 -4.28 -31.80
C LYS A 487 3.67 -5.13 -32.47
N ASP A 488 4.33 -4.60 -33.49
CA ASP A 488 5.41 -5.28 -34.22
C ASP A 488 6.81 -4.89 -33.69
N GLY A 489 6.92 -4.36 -32.46
CA GLY A 489 8.18 -3.87 -31.90
C GLY A 489 9.31 -4.89 -31.86
N LEU A 490 8.99 -6.19 -31.74
CA LEU A 490 9.97 -7.29 -31.75
C LEU A 490 10.46 -7.69 -33.15
N LYS A 491 9.84 -7.22 -34.23
CA LYS A 491 10.22 -7.58 -35.59
C LYS A 491 11.63 -7.07 -35.90
N GLN A 492 12.53 -8.01 -36.23
CA GLN A 492 13.96 -7.78 -36.46
C GLN A 492 14.73 -7.25 -35.24
N ALA A 493 14.13 -7.25 -34.04
CA ALA A 493 14.81 -6.86 -32.82
C ALA A 493 15.91 -7.86 -32.47
N LYS A 494 17.10 -7.37 -32.10
CA LYS A 494 18.24 -8.20 -31.68
C LYS A 494 18.24 -8.34 -30.17
N ILE A 495 17.99 -9.56 -29.70
CA ILE A 495 17.76 -9.86 -28.29
C ILE A 495 18.83 -10.82 -27.78
N GLY A 496 19.57 -10.43 -26.74
CA GLY A 496 20.58 -11.28 -26.10
C GLY A 496 20.03 -12.02 -24.89
N VAL A 497 20.48 -13.26 -24.67
CA VAL A 497 20.06 -14.08 -23.51
C VAL A 497 21.22 -14.29 -22.55
N LEU A 498 21.00 -13.96 -21.26
CA LEU A 498 22.01 -14.08 -20.21
C LEU A 498 21.86 -15.40 -19.43
N ARG A 499 22.08 -16.53 -20.11
CA ARG A 499 21.83 -17.89 -19.57
C ARG A 499 22.42 -18.14 -18.18
N GLY A 500 23.70 -17.84 -18.00
CA GLY A 500 24.43 -18.15 -16.76
C GLY A 500 23.82 -17.54 -15.49
N LEU A 501 22.97 -16.51 -15.59
CA LEU A 501 22.31 -15.91 -14.43
C LEU A 501 21.21 -16.78 -13.83
N PHE A 502 20.59 -17.64 -14.64
CA PHE A 502 19.40 -18.41 -14.22
C PHE A 502 19.49 -19.91 -14.52
N THR A 503 20.53 -20.37 -15.22
CA THR A 503 20.81 -21.79 -15.42
C THR A 503 21.93 -22.33 -14.53
N ASN A 504 22.73 -21.46 -13.92
CA ASN A 504 23.77 -21.87 -12.99
C ASN A 504 23.21 -21.94 -11.56
N ALA A 505 23.18 -23.14 -10.99
CA ALA A 505 22.64 -23.38 -9.65
C ALA A 505 23.34 -22.56 -8.55
N THR A 506 24.59 -22.15 -8.74
CA THR A 506 25.29 -21.26 -7.79
C THR A 506 24.90 -19.78 -7.93
N ALA A 507 24.27 -19.40 -9.05
CA ALA A 507 23.86 -18.03 -9.34
C ALA A 507 22.37 -17.79 -9.04
N SER A 508 21.49 -18.74 -9.37
CA SER A 508 20.06 -18.71 -9.03
C SER A 508 19.44 -20.10 -9.13
N GLU A 509 18.59 -20.45 -8.16
CA GLU A 509 17.80 -21.70 -8.17
C GLU A 509 16.41 -21.40 -8.73
N TYR A 510 16.31 -21.26 -10.06
CA TYR A 510 15.01 -21.15 -10.71
C TYR A 510 14.33 -22.51 -10.77
N PRO A 511 13.01 -22.60 -10.47
CA PRO A 511 12.25 -23.80 -10.74
C PRO A 511 12.37 -24.19 -12.21
N GLU A 512 12.55 -25.48 -12.50
CA GLU A 512 12.72 -26.00 -13.87
C GLU A 512 11.60 -25.52 -14.82
N TYR A 513 10.39 -25.40 -14.29
CA TYR A 513 9.24 -24.87 -15.03
C TYR A 513 9.46 -23.45 -15.57
N VAL A 514 10.10 -22.56 -14.79
CA VAL A 514 10.39 -21.17 -15.23
C VAL A 514 11.36 -21.20 -16.41
N ILE A 515 12.40 -22.03 -16.32
CA ILE A 515 13.40 -22.19 -17.38
C ILE A 515 12.77 -22.78 -18.65
N SER A 516 11.90 -23.79 -18.49
CA SER A 516 11.16 -24.41 -19.59
C SER A 516 10.25 -23.41 -20.31
N GLU A 517 9.47 -22.63 -19.57
CA GLU A 517 8.55 -21.64 -20.14
C GLU A 517 9.30 -20.47 -20.82
N PHE A 518 10.45 -20.08 -20.26
CA PHE A 518 11.36 -19.12 -20.89
C PHE A 518 11.90 -19.64 -22.23
N ASN A 519 12.38 -20.89 -22.26
CA ASN A 519 12.88 -21.54 -23.48
C ASN A 519 11.80 -21.64 -24.55
N ARG A 520 10.59 -22.04 -24.14
CA ARG A 520 9.44 -22.13 -25.02
C ARG A 520 9.07 -20.76 -25.60
N THR A 521 9.11 -19.72 -24.78
CA THR A 521 8.85 -18.34 -25.20
C THR A 521 9.85 -17.88 -26.26
N ILE A 522 11.14 -18.14 -26.09
CA ILE A 522 12.16 -17.82 -27.10
C ILE A 522 11.88 -18.58 -28.40
N LYS A 523 11.70 -19.91 -28.31
CA LYS A 523 11.55 -20.79 -29.46
C LYS A 523 10.28 -20.51 -30.27
N ASP A 524 9.16 -20.30 -29.60
CA ASP A 524 7.85 -20.28 -30.25
C ASP A 524 7.32 -18.86 -30.44
N ILE A 525 7.49 -17.98 -29.45
CA ILE A 525 6.89 -16.64 -29.46
C ILE A 525 7.84 -15.64 -30.13
N PHE A 526 9.08 -15.53 -29.65
CA PHE A 526 10.03 -14.56 -30.20
C PHE A 526 10.38 -14.85 -31.67
N ALA A 527 10.55 -16.14 -32.02
CA ALA A 527 10.75 -16.55 -33.41
C ALA A 527 9.56 -16.14 -34.31
N LYS A 528 8.31 -16.35 -33.84
CA LYS A 528 7.10 -15.96 -34.58
C LYS A 528 6.97 -14.45 -34.74
N LEU A 529 7.40 -13.67 -33.74
CA LEU A 529 7.41 -12.21 -33.79
C LEU A 529 8.58 -11.64 -34.62
N GLY A 530 9.48 -12.51 -35.10
CA GLY A 530 10.57 -12.13 -35.99
C GLY A 530 11.77 -11.51 -35.28
N ALA A 531 11.95 -11.76 -33.97
CA ALA A 531 13.12 -11.35 -33.22
C ALA A 531 14.34 -12.22 -33.59
N ILE A 532 15.53 -11.60 -33.58
CA ILE A 532 16.82 -12.26 -33.78
C ILE A 532 17.41 -12.53 -32.40
N ILE A 533 17.49 -13.80 -32.02
CA ILE A 533 17.96 -14.21 -30.68
C ILE A 533 19.44 -14.57 -30.72
N ILE A 534 20.19 -14.07 -29.75
CA ILE A 534 21.60 -14.40 -29.50
C ILE A 534 21.68 -15.05 -28.12
N ASP A 535 21.88 -16.36 -28.12
CA ASP A 535 21.74 -17.20 -26.92
C ASP A 535 22.81 -18.32 -26.87
N PRO A 536 23.73 -18.30 -25.89
CA PRO A 536 23.94 -17.23 -24.90
C PRO A 536 24.66 -16.02 -25.52
N VAL A 537 24.43 -14.84 -24.94
CA VAL A 537 25.20 -13.63 -25.30
C VAL A 537 26.52 -13.53 -24.53
N LEU A 538 26.59 -14.17 -23.37
CA LEU A 538 27.78 -14.31 -22.53
C LEU A 538 27.75 -15.66 -21.82
N GLU A 539 28.87 -16.36 -21.79
CA GLU A 539 29.00 -17.69 -21.16
C GLU A 539 28.89 -17.64 -19.63
N LYS A 540 29.49 -16.63 -18.99
CA LYS A 540 29.59 -16.50 -17.53
C LYS A 540 29.17 -15.13 -16.98
N PRO A 541 27.95 -14.66 -17.27
CA PRO A 541 27.47 -13.34 -16.83
C PRO A 541 27.45 -13.16 -15.30
N GLU A 542 27.32 -14.23 -14.54
CA GLU A 542 27.34 -14.22 -13.07
C GLU A 542 28.66 -13.70 -12.49
N THR A 543 29.77 -13.81 -13.23
CA THR A 543 31.08 -13.29 -12.79
C THR A 543 31.08 -11.78 -12.64
N MET A 544 30.22 -11.07 -13.37
CA MET A 544 30.01 -9.62 -13.25
C MET A 544 29.42 -9.22 -11.89
N LEU A 545 28.79 -10.16 -11.19
CA LEU A 545 28.03 -9.96 -9.95
C LEU A 545 28.68 -10.66 -8.75
N SER A 546 29.95 -11.07 -8.90
CA SER A 546 30.68 -11.87 -7.91
C SER A 546 31.31 -11.06 -6.78
N SER A 547 31.38 -9.73 -6.91
CA SER A 547 31.88 -8.84 -5.86
C SER A 547 30.77 -8.32 -4.95
N ASP A 548 31.13 -7.95 -3.73
CA ASP A 548 30.26 -7.25 -2.77
C ASP A 548 30.20 -5.72 -3.03
N ASP A 549 30.62 -5.27 -4.22
CA ASP A 549 30.76 -3.83 -4.53
C ASP A 549 29.40 -3.11 -4.48
N GLU A 550 28.35 -3.72 -5.04
CA GLU A 550 26.99 -3.16 -4.98
C GLU A 550 26.55 -2.97 -3.53
N PHE A 551 26.63 -4.04 -2.74
CA PHE A 551 26.19 -4.01 -1.36
C PHE A 551 27.03 -3.02 -0.53
N THR A 552 28.32 -2.90 -0.83
CA THR A 552 29.20 -1.86 -0.25
C THR A 552 28.68 -0.46 -0.59
N VAL A 553 28.36 -0.18 -1.86
CA VAL A 553 27.81 1.12 -2.27
C VAL A 553 26.50 1.42 -1.55
N ILE A 554 25.57 0.46 -1.49
CA ILE A 554 24.27 0.63 -0.81
C ILE A 554 24.45 0.96 0.67
N LEU A 555 25.34 0.26 1.40
CA LEU A 555 25.56 0.53 2.84
C LEU A 555 26.00 1.98 3.11
N PHE A 556 26.94 2.48 2.31
CA PHE A 556 27.47 3.84 2.44
C PHE A 556 26.45 4.88 2.01
N ASP A 557 25.79 4.67 0.86
CA ASP A 557 24.75 5.57 0.37
C ASP A 557 23.59 5.63 1.35
N PHE A 558 23.14 4.50 1.92
CA PHE A 558 22.04 4.48 2.88
C PHE A 558 22.32 5.34 4.10
N LYS A 559 23.47 5.14 4.77
CA LYS A 559 23.84 5.96 5.94
C LYS A 559 23.86 7.45 5.61
N TYR A 560 24.45 7.81 4.47
CA TYR A 560 24.55 9.20 4.05
C TYR A 560 23.17 9.81 3.75
N GLU A 561 22.39 9.15 2.88
CA GLU A 561 21.11 9.64 2.38
C GLU A 561 20.02 9.63 3.45
N ILE A 562 19.96 8.60 4.31
CA ILE A 562 18.93 8.54 5.35
C ILE A 562 19.14 9.63 6.40
N ASN A 563 20.39 9.87 6.83
CA ASN A 563 20.70 10.97 7.75
C ASN A 563 20.31 12.32 7.16
N ARG A 564 20.62 12.53 5.87
CA ARG A 564 20.21 13.73 5.13
C ARG A 564 18.69 13.87 5.09
N TYR A 565 17.96 12.82 4.71
CA TYR A 565 16.50 12.84 4.63
C TYR A 565 15.85 13.16 5.99
N LEU A 566 16.23 12.42 7.04
CA LEU A 566 15.67 12.60 8.39
C LEU A 566 15.95 14.01 8.94
N SER A 567 17.12 14.57 8.65
CA SER A 567 17.49 15.93 9.06
C SER A 567 16.64 17.03 8.41
N GLN A 568 15.91 16.74 7.33
CA GLN A 568 15.06 17.69 6.60
C GLN A 568 13.58 17.65 7.01
N LEU A 569 13.18 16.66 7.81
CA LEU A 569 11.81 16.59 8.34
C LEU A 569 11.50 17.83 9.20
N LYS A 570 10.30 18.39 9.09
CA LYS A 570 9.93 19.66 9.74
C LYS A 570 9.62 19.52 11.24
N ASN A 571 9.27 18.33 11.72
CA ASN A 571 8.94 18.06 13.12
C ASN A 571 10.17 17.60 13.91
N ASN A 572 10.91 18.56 14.46
CA ASN A 572 12.30 18.33 14.91
C ASN A 572 12.48 17.48 16.18
N ASN A 573 11.44 17.21 16.99
CA ASN A 573 11.61 16.61 18.32
C ASN A 573 10.86 15.31 18.57
N THR A 574 10.13 14.76 17.59
CA THR A 574 9.24 13.60 17.80
C THR A 574 9.60 12.37 16.97
N VAL A 575 10.54 12.49 16.03
CA VAL A 575 10.97 11.42 15.13
C VAL A 575 12.51 11.38 15.07
N PRO A 576 13.12 10.21 14.82
CA PRO A 576 14.56 10.08 14.66
C PRO A 576 15.12 11.00 13.57
N ARG A 577 16.29 11.59 13.84
CA ARG A 577 17.02 12.52 12.95
C ARG A 577 18.24 11.90 12.31
N THR A 578 18.66 10.74 12.79
CA THR A 578 19.83 10.00 12.30
C THR A 578 19.54 8.50 12.26
N LEU A 579 20.36 7.75 11.51
CA LEU A 579 20.33 6.29 11.50
C LEU A 579 20.61 5.70 12.89
N GLN A 580 21.48 6.35 13.69
CA GLN A 580 21.69 5.93 15.08
C GLN A 580 20.42 6.05 15.91
N GLU A 581 19.72 7.19 15.81
CA GLU A 581 18.45 7.38 16.53
C GLU A 581 17.35 6.44 16.03
N LEU A 582 17.37 6.04 14.75
CA LEU A 582 16.46 5.00 14.22
C LEU A 582 16.76 3.64 14.86
N ILE A 583 18.03 3.24 14.95
CA ILE A 583 18.45 2.00 15.61
C ILE A 583 18.02 2.01 17.08
N ASP A 584 18.23 3.13 17.78
CA ASP A 584 17.85 3.30 19.18
C ASP A 584 16.33 3.27 19.36
N TYR A 585 15.57 3.87 18.44
CA TYR A 585 14.11 3.79 18.41
C TYR A 585 13.64 2.33 18.28
N ASN A 586 14.20 1.57 17.33
CA ASN A 586 13.83 0.16 17.15
C ASN A 586 14.15 -0.67 18.39
N ASN A 587 15.30 -0.44 19.03
CA ASN A 587 15.67 -1.12 20.27
C ASN A 587 14.69 -0.83 21.41
N LYS A 588 14.24 0.42 21.52
CA LYS A 588 13.30 0.85 22.56
C LYS A 588 11.86 0.37 22.31
N ASN A 589 11.48 0.19 21.05
CA ASN A 589 10.14 -0.18 20.61
C ASN A 589 10.14 -1.55 19.92
N ALA A 590 10.98 -2.47 20.39
CA ALA A 590 11.20 -3.77 19.77
C ALA A 590 9.92 -4.63 19.67
N ASP A 591 8.95 -4.40 20.54
CA ASP A 591 7.65 -5.07 20.57
C ASP A 591 6.76 -4.72 19.37
N VAL A 592 6.98 -3.56 18.74
CA VAL A 592 6.19 -3.09 17.58
C VAL A 592 7.01 -2.95 16.30
N GLU A 593 8.31 -2.62 16.40
CA GLU A 593 9.19 -2.44 15.23
C GLU A 593 9.85 -3.74 14.74
N LEU A 594 9.93 -4.77 15.59
CA LEU A 594 10.59 -6.03 15.25
C LEU A 594 9.57 -7.17 15.20
N PRO A 595 9.47 -7.91 14.07
CA PRO A 595 8.58 -9.04 13.99
C PRO A 595 9.02 -10.11 15.00
N PRO A 596 8.10 -10.74 15.74
CA PRO A 596 8.48 -11.78 16.69
C PRO A 596 9.24 -12.90 15.97
N GLY A 597 10.35 -13.36 16.55
CA GLY A 597 11.21 -14.39 15.95
C GLY A 597 12.05 -13.97 14.73
N ARG A 598 11.94 -12.72 14.25
CA ARG A 598 12.71 -12.16 13.12
C ARG A 598 13.15 -10.73 13.40
N ASN A 599 13.93 -10.55 14.46
CA ASN A 599 14.20 -9.26 15.07
C ASN A 599 15.50 -8.59 14.57
N SER A 600 16.06 -9.04 13.45
CA SER A 600 17.30 -8.44 12.97
C SER A 600 17.12 -7.01 12.46
N GLN A 601 18.06 -6.14 12.82
CA GLN A 601 18.32 -4.88 12.12
C GLN A 601 19.79 -4.78 11.70
N ASP A 602 20.39 -5.91 11.35
CA ASP A 602 21.81 -6.03 11.02
C ASP A 602 22.25 -5.13 9.85
N LEU A 603 21.37 -4.88 8.87
CA LEU A 603 21.68 -4.01 7.74
C LEU A 603 21.84 -2.55 8.20
N PHE A 604 21.00 -2.09 9.14
CA PHE A 604 21.17 -0.78 9.78
C PHE A 604 22.49 -0.68 10.53
N HIS A 605 22.85 -1.70 11.31
CA HIS A 605 24.14 -1.71 12.02
C HIS A 605 25.33 -1.69 11.06
N ARG A 606 25.28 -2.49 9.97
CA ARG A 606 26.33 -2.51 8.94
C ARG A 606 26.46 -1.16 8.26
N ALA A 607 25.35 -0.52 7.90
CA ALA A 607 25.35 0.79 7.29
C ALA A 607 25.88 1.85 8.27
N GLN A 608 25.44 1.82 9.53
CA GLN A 608 25.89 2.75 10.57
C GLN A 608 27.40 2.66 10.81
N ASN A 609 27.99 1.46 10.67
CA ASN A 609 29.43 1.21 10.80
C ASN A 609 30.27 1.65 9.59
N THR A 610 29.65 2.11 8.49
CA THR A 610 30.38 2.76 7.39
C THR A 610 30.85 4.17 7.78
N THR A 611 31.71 4.76 6.98
CA THR A 611 32.27 6.10 7.21
C THR A 611 31.53 7.15 6.36
N ASP A 612 32.21 7.79 5.40
CA ASP A 612 31.64 8.76 4.48
C ASP A 612 31.91 8.37 3.02
N LEU A 613 31.38 9.15 2.08
CA LEU A 613 31.46 8.87 0.64
C LEU A 613 32.86 9.13 0.03
N THR A 614 33.85 9.53 0.83
CA THR A 614 35.26 9.68 0.42
C THR A 614 36.10 8.44 0.76
N ASP A 615 35.54 7.47 1.49
CA ASP A 615 36.22 6.23 1.86
C ASP A 615 36.69 5.44 0.62
N SER A 616 37.89 4.87 0.71
CA SER A 616 38.48 4.11 -0.39
C SER A 616 37.66 2.87 -0.74
N LYS A 617 36.98 2.23 0.22
CA LYS A 617 36.09 1.08 -0.04
C LYS A 617 34.92 1.48 -0.94
N TYR A 618 34.27 2.59 -0.61
CA TYR A 618 33.13 3.10 -1.38
C TYR A 618 33.56 3.55 -2.79
N THR A 619 34.64 4.33 -2.87
CA THR A 619 35.14 4.85 -4.16
C THR A 619 35.68 3.74 -5.07
N ASN A 620 36.36 2.73 -4.52
CA ASN A 620 36.79 1.55 -5.27
C ASN A 620 35.59 0.72 -5.75
N ALA A 621 34.59 0.50 -4.89
CA ALA A 621 33.38 -0.23 -5.28
C ALA A 621 32.64 0.46 -6.44
N LYS A 622 32.46 1.78 -6.38
CA LYS A 622 31.88 2.55 -7.51
C LYS A 622 32.71 2.47 -8.79
N THR A 623 34.04 2.48 -8.66
CA THR A 623 34.95 2.35 -9.81
C THR A 623 34.82 0.96 -10.45
N ASN A 624 34.73 -0.09 -9.62
CA ASN A 624 34.53 -1.45 -10.10
C ASN A 624 33.19 -1.62 -10.81
N ILE A 625 32.09 -1.10 -10.24
CA ILE A 625 30.77 -1.10 -10.87
C ILE A 625 30.80 -0.36 -12.21
N SER A 626 31.47 0.80 -12.27
CA SER A 626 31.63 1.56 -13.51
C SER A 626 32.40 0.77 -14.58
N ARG A 627 33.39 -0.03 -14.16
CA ARG A 627 34.11 -0.95 -15.04
C ARG A 627 33.22 -2.10 -15.53
N VAL A 628 32.43 -2.72 -14.65
CA VAL A 628 31.45 -3.77 -15.03
C VAL A 628 30.46 -3.25 -16.08
N LYS A 629 29.97 -2.02 -15.90
CA LYS A 629 29.13 -1.33 -16.89
C LYS A 629 29.78 -1.24 -18.26
N ALA A 630 30.98 -0.65 -18.32
CA ALA A 630 31.66 -0.38 -19.57
C ALA A 630 32.19 -1.66 -20.26
N ASP A 631 32.91 -2.48 -19.51
CA ASP A 631 33.68 -3.60 -20.06
C ASP A 631 32.83 -4.85 -20.30
N ALA A 632 31.66 -4.94 -19.66
CA ALA A 632 30.81 -6.11 -19.76
C ALA A 632 29.44 -5.78 -20.37
N ILE A 633 28.60 -4.98 -19.72
CA ILE A 633 27.22 -4.76 -20.20
C ILE A 633 27.22 -3.97 -21.50
N ASP A 634 27.84 -2.79 -21.54
CA ASP A 634 27.88 -1.94 -22.75
C ASP A 634 28.67 -2.60 -23.88
N ALA A 635 29.76 -3.29 -23.54
CA ALA A 635 30.54 -4.05 -24.51
C ALA A 635 29.70 -5.13 -25.21
N ILE A 636 28.80 -5.82 -24.49
CA ILE A 636 27.92 -6.84 -25.06
C ILE A 636 26.86 -6.22 -25.97
N PHE A 637 26.20 -5.13 -25.53
CA PHE A 637 25.25 -4.39 -26.37
C PHE A 637 25.91 -3.96 -27.68
N LYS A 638 27.13 -3.41 -27.60
CA LYS A 638 27.89 -2.97 -28.78
C LYS A 638 28.34 -4.13 -29.68
N LYS A 639 28.91 -5.19 -29.10
CA LYS A 639 29.46 -6.35 -29.84
C LYS A 639 28.40 -7.01 -30.72
N TYR A 640 27.18 -7.14 -30.21
CA TYR A 640 26.09 -7.83 -30.89
C TYR A 640 25.04 -6.88 -31.48
N ASN A 641 25.19 -5.56 -31.26
CA ASN A 641 24.23 -4.53 -31.65
C ASN A 641 22.82 -4.87 -31.14
N LEU A 642 22.70 -5.10 -29.84
CA LEU A 642 21.46 -5.56 -29.20
C LEU A 642 20.48 -4.40 -29.00
N ASP A 643 19.19 -4.69 -29.13
CA ASP A 643 18.12 -3.81 -28.66
C ASP A 643 17.84 -4.02 -27.17
N ALA A 644 17.93 -5.27 -26.69
CA ALA A 644 17.71 -5.63 -25.30
C ALA A 644 18.39 -6.95 -24.92
N LEU A 645 18.56 -7.15 -23.62
CA LEU A 645 18.84 -8.43 -22.99
C LEU A 645 17.54 -8.98 -22.38
N ILE A 646 17.39 -10.30 -22.33
CA ILE A 646 16.26 -10.96 -21.66
C ILE A 646 16.72 -12.05 -20.69
N ALA A 647 15.94 -12.21 -19.62
CA ALA A 647 16.04 -13.28 -18.63
C ALA A 647 14.70 -13.40 -17.87
N PRO A 648 14.46 -14.50 -17.12
CA PRO A 648 13.50 -14.48 -16.04
C PRO A 648 13.76 -13.29 -15.09
N THR A 649 12.72 -12.69 -14.52
CA THR A 649 12.84 -11.34 -13.93
C THR A 649 13.64 -11.26 -12.63
N GLU A 650 13.53 -12.28 -11.78
CA GLU A 650 13.98 -12.23 -10.39
C GLU A 650 15.48 -12.58 -10.22
N GLY A 651 15.95 -12.59 -8.98
CA GLY A 651 17.31 -13.00 -8.64
C GLY A 651 18.37 -12.13 -9.31
N ARG A 652 19.43 -12.76 -9.82
CA ARG A 652 20.59 -12.06 -10.41
C ARG A 652 20.27 -11.26 -11.67
N SER A 653 19.10 -11.46 -12.28
CA SER A 653 18.68 -10.75 -13.47
C SER A 653 18.33 -9.28 -13.20
N SER A 654 17.66 -8.97 -12.08
CA SER A 654 17.39 -7.57 -11.68
C SER A 654 18.68 -6.85 -11.32
N GLN A 655 19.59 -7.56 -10.65
CA GLN A 655 20.85 -7.01 -10.17
C GLN A 655 21.66 -6.36 -11.28
N ILE A 656 21.77 -7.00 -12.47
CA ILE A 656 22.49 -6.43 -13.63
C ILE A 656 21.98 -5.04 -14.00
N ALA A 657 20.65 -4.86 -14.06
CA ALA A 657 20.07 -3.56 -14.40
C ALA A 657 20.19 -2.56 -13.23
N ALA A 658 20.17 -3.05 -11.99
CA ALA A 658 20.32 -2.27 -10.78
C ALA A 658 21.73 -1.67 -10.66
N ILE A 659 22.79 -2.49 -10.72
CA ILE A 659 24.18 -2.04 -10.51
C ILE A 659 24.62 -0.94 -11.47
N VAL A 660 24.14 -0.96 -12.71
CA VAL A 660 24.56 0.03 -13.73
C VAL A 660 23.54 1.13 -13.99
N GLY A 661 22.41 1.09 -13.27
CA GLY A 661 21.33 2.06 -13.36
C GLY A 661 20.54 2.04 -14.67
N TYR A 662 20.47 0.88 -15.33
CA TYR A 662 19.81 0.70 -16.63
C TYR A 662 18.32 0.38 -16.50
N PRO A 663 17.49 0.68 -17.51
CA PRO A 663 16.07 0.39 -17.44
C PRO A 663 15.80 -1.10 -17.59
N MET A 664 14.76 -1.56 -16.90
CA MET A 664 14.22 -2.91 -17.01
C MET A 664 12.69 -2.86 -17.04
N ILE A 665 12.07 -3.59 -17.96
CA ILE A 665 10.63 -3.80 -18.01
C ILE A 665 10.36 -5.29 -17.80
N THR A 666 9.62 -5.63 -16.75
CA THR A 666 9.08 -6.98 -16.59
C THR A 666 7.67 -7.06 -17.16
N VAL A 667 7.35 -8.16 -17.85
CA VAL A 667 6.03 -8.49 -18.39
C VAL A 667 5.70 -9.93 -18.01
N PRO A 668 4.43 -10.28 -17.71
CA PRO A 668 4.08 -11.65 -17.32
C PRO A 668 4.53 -12.71 -18.33
N LEU A 669 5.18 -13.77 -17.82
CA LEU A 669 5.71 -14.90 -18.60
C LEU A 669 4.96 -16.20 -18.34
N GLY A 670 4.46 -16.40 -17.12
CA GLY A 670 3.78 -17.64 -16.75
C GLY A 670 3.40 -17.69 -15.28
N PHE A 671 2.99 -18.87 -14.84
CA PHE A 671 2.58 -19.18 -13.47
C PHE A 671 3.26 -20.47 -13.05
N LEU A 672 3.77 -20.53 -11.82
CA LEU A 672 4.32 -21.77 -11.28
C LEU A 672 3.24 -22.86 -11.33
N ALA A 673 3.62 -24.01 -11.90
CA ALA A 673 2.78 -25.20 -11.95
C ALA A 673 2.54 -25.76 -10.53
N ASP A 674 1.97 -26.96 -10.44
CA ASP A 674 1.83 -27.74 -9.20
C ASP A 674 3.21 -28.09 -8.61
N THR A 675 3.86 -27.08 -8.07
CA THR A 675 5.16 -27.12 -7.42
C THR A 675 4.94 -27.43 -5.95
N GLU A 676 5.89 -28.15 -5.35
CA GLU A 676 5.87 -28.39 -3.92
C GLU A 676 5.81 -27.05 -3.19
N VAL A 677 4.81 -26.90 -2.32
CA VAL A 677 4.66 -25.71 -1.49
C VAL A 677 5.78 -25.71 -0.48
N LYS A 678 6.76 -24.81 -0.64
CA LYS A 678 7.82 -24.64 0.34
C LYS A 678 7.48 -23.44 1.22
N THR A 679 7.41 -23.68 2.52
CA THR A 679 7.53 -22.61 3.51
C THR A 679 9.00 -22.26 3.65
N ASN A 680 9.36 -20.99 3.87
CA ASN A 680 10.75 -20.62 4.17
C ASN A 680 11.22 -21.36 5.44
N VAL A 681 11.94 -22.48 5.27
CA VAL A 681 11.95 -23.64 6.19
C VAL A 681 12.77 -23.46 7.49
N ASN A 682 13.23 -22.25 7.82
CA ASN A 682 14.24 -22.08 8.86
C ASN A 682 13.82 -21.35 10.14
N THR A 683 12.53 -21.19 10.44
CA THR A 683 12.11 -20.75 11.79
C THR A 683 10.75 -21.33 12.19
N THR A 684 10.71 -21.97 13.36
CA THR A 684 9.48 -22.31 14.08
C THR A 684 8.78 -21.00 14.51
N LEU A 685 7.49 -20.88 14.15
CA LEU A 685 6.48 -19.84 14.48
C LEU A 685 6.12 -18.78 13.41
N PHE A 686 6.93 -18.53 12.37
CA PHE A 686 6.55 -17.60 11.27
C PHE A 686 6.93 -18.16 9.88
N GLN A 687 6.05 -19.00 9.34
CA GLN A 687 6.19 -19.71 8.04
C GLN A 687 5.82 -18.88 6.80
N LEU A 688 5.57 -17.57 6.97
CA LEU A 688 5.02 -16.69 5.93
C LEU A 688 5.99 -15.60 5.50
N PRO A 689 5.87 -15.12 4.24
CA PRO A 689 4.98 -15.64 3.21
C PRO A 689 5.54 -16.91 2.51
N ILE A 690 4.63 -17.67 1.88
CA ILE A 690 4.92 -18.97 1.24
C ILE A 690 5.50 -18.76 -0.17
N TYR A 691 6.62 -19.42 -0.47
CA TYR A 691 7.19 -19.48 -1.82
C TYR A 691 8.26 -20.58 -1.94
N PRO A 692 8.33 -21.31 -3.08
CA PRO A 692 7.36 -21.35 -4.17
C PRO A 692 6.00 -21.93 -3.77
N ALA A 693 4.98 -21.59 -4.54
CA ALA A 693 3.64 -22.16 -4.44
C ALA A 693 2.96 -22.19 -5.82
N PRO A 694 1.98 -23.09 -6.05
CA PRO A 694 1.21 -23.12 -7.28
C PRO A 694 0.55 -21.78 -7.60
N ASN A 695 0.39 -21.50 -8.89
CA ASN A 695 -0.27 -20.31 -9.42
C ASN A 695 0.42 -18.96 -9.10
N ILE A 696 1.56 -18.95 -8.41
CA ILE A 696 2.36 -17.71 -8.29
C ILE A 696 2.89 -17.34 -9.68
N PRO A 697 2.63 -16.12 -10.19
CA PRO A 697 3.11 -15.68 -11.48
C PRO A 697 4.62 -15.41 -11.45
N PHE A 698 5.23 -15.44 -12.63
CA PHE A 698 6.60 -14.99 -12.85
C PHE A 698 6.72 -14.23 -14.17
N GLY A 699 7.68 -13.31 -14.25
CA GLY A 699 7.84 -12.39 -15.37
C GLY A 699 9.07 -12.65 -16.25
N LEU A 700 9.00 -12.14 -17.48
CA LEU A 700 10.09 -11.98 -18.42
C LEU A 700 10.61 -10.54 -18.33
N ALA A 701 11.90 -10.38 -18.06
CA ALA A 701 12.53 -9.07 -18.04
C ALA A 701 13.15 -8.72 -19.40
N PHE A 702 12.89 -7.51 -19.86
CA PHE A 702 13.61 -6.83 -20.94
C PHE A 702 14.52 -5.77 -20.31
N ILE A 703 15.83 -5.89 -20.52
CA ILE A 703 16.85 -4.98 -19.99
C ILE A 703 17.48 -4.23 -21.16
N GLY A 704 17.55 -2.91 -21.07
CA GLY A 704 18.10 -2.05 -22.12
C GLY A 704 19.31 -1.26 -21.65
N GLN A 705 19.88 -0.44 -22.52
CA GLN A 705 20.88 0.55 -22.13
C GLN A 705 20.22 1.77 -21.44
N ALA A 706 21.00 2.61 -20.78
CA ALA A 706 20.48 3.86 -20.22
C ALA A 706 19.69 4.65 -21.27
N TYR A 707 18.53 5.17 -20.85
CA TYR A 707 17.62 5.98 -21.66
C TYR A 707 16.99 5.27 -22.87
N SER A 708 16.94 3.93 -22.86
CA SER A 708 16.31 3.12 -23.91
C SER A 708 14.86 2.72 -23.61
N GLU A 709 14.19 3.34 -22.64
CA GLU A 709 12.83 2.99 -22.21
C GLU A 709 11.85 2.95 -23.38
N SER A 710 11.94 3.91 -24.31
CA SER A 710 11.16 3.92 -25.56
C SER A 710 11.27 2.59 -26.32
N ARG A 711 12.51 2.12 -26.57
CA ARG A 711 12.75 0.87 -27.29
C ARG A 711 12.27 -0.34 -26.47
N LEU A 712 12.52 -0.34 -25.16
CA LEU A 712 12.05 -1.43 -24.30
C LEU A 712 10.53 -1.52 -24.25
N ILE A 713 9.82 -0.40 -24.27
CA ILE A 713 8.35 -0.36 -24.31
C ILE A 713 7.83 -0.98 -25.61
N GLU A 714 8.46 -0.72 -26.76
CA GLU A 714 8.09 -1.37 -28.03
C GLU A 714 8.22 -2.90 -27.94
N LEU A 715 9.34 -3.39 -27.39
CA LEU A 715 9.61 -4.82 -27.26
C LEU A 715 8.63 -5.49 -26.28
N ALA A 716 8.47 -4.89 -25.10
CA ALA A 716 7.59 -5.37 -24.04
C ALA A 716 6.13 -5.37 -24.49
N TYR A 717 5.67 -4.30 -25.15
CA TYR A 717 4.31 -4.22 -25.68
C TYR A 717 4.07 -5.22 -26.80
N SER A 718 5.01 -5.39 -27.73
CA SER A 718 4.91 -6.42 -28.78
C SER A 718 4.73 -7.82 -28.18
N TYR A 719 5.52 -8.16 -27.16
CA TYR A 719 5.42 -9.43 -26.43
C TYR A 719 4.10 -9.57 -25.67
N GLU A 720 3.70 -8.54 -24.91
CA GLU A 720 2.45 -8.53 -24.17
C GLU A 720 1.26 -8.76 -25.09
N GLN A 721 1.18 -8.03 -26.20
CA GLN A 721 0.08 -8.11 -27.16
C GLN A 721 -0.01 -9.47 -27.85
N ALA A 722 1.14 -10.13 -28.07
CA ALA A 722 1.19 -11.46 -28.67
C ALA A 722 0.77 -12.58 -27.71
N THR A 723 0.90 -12.37 -26.40
CA THR A 723 0.81 -13.46 -25.41
C THR A 723 -0.35 -13.34 -24.45
N GLN A 724 -0.69 -12.12 -24.03
CA GLN A 724 -1.76 -11.80 -23.09
C GLN A 724 -1.71 -12.68 -21.83
N TYR A 725 -0.49 -13.03 -21.35
CA TYR A 725 -0.27 -13.96 -20.23
C TYR A 725 -1.04 -13.59 -18.99
N ARG A 726 -1.21 -12.28 -18.75
CA ARG A 726 -1.98 -11.77 -17.62
C ARG A 726 -3.36 -12.41 -17.49
N HIS A 727 -4.02 -12.69 -18.62
CA HIS A 727 -5.37 -13.23 -18.65
C HIS A 727 -5.44 -14.76 -18.59
N LYS A 728 -4.30 -15.47 -18.56
CA LYS A 728 -4.26 -16.95 -18.54
C LYS A 728 -4.54 -17.56 -17.17
N SER A 729 -4.33 -16.81 -16.09
CA SER A 729 -4.74 -17.23 -14.75
C SER A 729 -5.23 -16.04 -13.93
N LYS A 730 -5.94 -16.33 -12.85
CA LYS A 730 -6.52 -15.35 -11.94
C LYS A 730 -5.98 -15.54 -10.51
N PRO A 731 -6.03 -14.48 -9.69
CA PRO A 731 -5.95 -14.56 -8.25
C PRO A 731 -6.91 -15.62 -7.67
N PHE A 732 -6.64 -16.10 -6.46
CA PHE A 732 -7.60 -16.97 -5.78
C PHE A 732 -8.90 -16.19 -5.48
N GLU A 733 -10.04 -16.88 -5.47
CA GLU A 733 -11.36 -16.25 -5.52
C GLU A 733 -11.57 -15.15 -4.46
N ALA A 734 -11.19 -15.41 -3.21
CA ALA A 734 -11.36 -14.46 -2.12
C ALA A 734 -10.48 -13.19 -2.25
N ALA A 735 -9.40 -13.23 -3.05
CA ALA A 735 -8.56 -12.07 -3.34
C ALA A 735 -9.13 -11.13 -4.41
N ILE A 736 -10.15 -11.54 -5.15
CA ILE A 736 -10.74 -10.71 -6.21
C ILE A 736 -11.86 -9.84 -5.61
N PRO A 737 -11.70 -8.51 -5.53
CA PRO A 737 -12.76 -7.65 -5.01
C PRO A 737 -13.96 -7.68 -5.96
N LYS A 738 -15.14 -7.92 -5.39
CA LYS A 738 -16.41 -8.03 -6.11
C LYS A 738 -17.06 -6.68 -6.36
N THR A 739 -16.77 -5.68 -5.53
CA THR A 739 -17.35 -4.33 -5.66
C THR A 739 -17.00 -3.66 -6.99
N GLN A 740 -18.00 -3.21 -7.74
CA GLN A 740 -17.88 -2.53 -9.04
C GLN A 740 -18.47 -1.11 -9.01
N LEU A 741 -18.30 -0.35 -10.10
CA LEU A 741 -18.93 0.97 -10.26
C LEU A 741 -20.46 0.92 -10.13
N SER A 742 -21.11 -0.12 -10.65
CA SER A 742 -22.55 -0.31 -10.53
C SER A 742 -23.02 -0.35 -9.08
N ASP A 743 -22.20 -0.89 -8.15
CA ASP A 743 -22.57 -0.94 -6.73
C ASP A 743 -22.54 0.43 -6.07
N ILE A 744 -21.82 1.40 -6.63
CA ILE A 744 -21.78 2.78 -6.14
C ILE A 744 -22.90 3.61 -6.77
N LEU A 745 -23.11 3.44 -8.07
CA LEU A 745 -24.08 4.22 -8.84
C LEU A 745 -25.53 3.82 -8.53
N CYS A 746 -25.81 2.51 -8.50
CA CYS A 746 -27.19 2.00 -8.38
C CYS A 746 -27.72 1.97 -6.95
N ARG A 747 -26.92 2.43 -5.97
CA ARG A 747 -27.35 2.67 -4.59
C ARG A 747 -27.83 4.11 -4.35
N LYS A 748 -27.48 5.03 -5.25
CA LYS A 748 -27.95 6.43 -5.24
C LYS A 748 -29.34 6.50 -5.85
#